data_AF-A0A075B145-F1
#
_entry.id   AF-A0A075B145-F1
#
_cell.length_a   1.000
_cell.length_b   1.000
_cell.length_c   1.000
_cell.angle_alpha   90.00
_cell.angle_beta   90.00
_cell.angle_gamma   90.00
#
_symmetry.space_group_name_H-M   'P 1'
#
loop_
_entity.id
_entity.type
_entity.pdbx_description
1 polymer ?
#
loop_
_entity_poly.entity_id
_entity_poly.type
_entity_poly.pdbx_seq_one_letter_code
_entity_poly.pdbx_strand_id
1 'polypeptide(L)'
;MSSTQIIVPVHEKLCSNPFVPLETTESSYSPTSLSKAAMQTLINHELLNNDEPFFVADLDVVESQHMLWKSEMPRVHPYYAVKCNPDARVIEKLAALGANFDCASRAEIDLVLSLGVDASRIIYANPCKQGSSITYAKEKGINVMTFDNEDELVKVQKHFPEAELVLRILTDDSKSKCQLGLKFGASMERAEKLIMKAKSMDLNVVGISFHVGSNCGDIQSYQKAIQSARNLFDMAENVCGYKFKLLDIGGGFPGLKTSTEFFKKIAEVCRSSIDRLFGEDIKIISEPGRFYVAGAYTLVVQVTSRRIIDATAETERRAMYYLNDGVYGSFNCLIFDHVEIEPIVFQRHESTEILECSLWGPTCDSMDCLVKKTKLPLLEVGDFLIFEDMGAYTLASSSTFNGFSKPNVVYFTYVMSVYIVAAKRTAFGTFGGSLKEFSATSLGTISSKAALKQLPEGTPIDSVIFGNVIQSSTDAAYLARHVALRSNLPVSTPAVTINRLCGSGFESLIQGYREIVCKDSKVVLTGGAESMSQCPFVVREGRWGIKYGVQPRMEDSLYTTLIDQYPAPTPMGVTAENLASEYSIDREECDKWAVESHKRWFAANENDAFKDEIVGIEINSRKGTRMFDTDETPRKDTDVEIISKLKAIFKPDGVTTAANASGITDGAASVILASEEAVKEYKLTPLAKIISYHVAGVEPRVMGIGPVPAMKGALKKANLSLDQMDLIEVNEAFTSQFLAVSKSLKLDLDKTNVHGGAIAIGHPLAASGSRIIAHQVYNLLKTKKKYALSSACIGGGQGIAVVIERV
;
A
#
# COMPACT_ATOMS: atom_id res chain seq x y z
N MET A 1 -6.21 -26.32 38.06
CA MET A 1 -6.89 -26.44 36.75
C MET A 1 -6.38 -25.29 35.90
N SER A 2 -5.72 -25.63 34.80
CA SER A 2 -4.84 -24.77 34.00
C SER A 2 -5.62 -23.71 33.23
N SER A 3 -5.22 -22.45 33.41
CA SER A 3 -5.62 -21.29 32.63
C SER A 3 -4.85 -21.26 31.30
N THR A 4 -5.55 -21.49 30.19
CA THR A 4 -4.99 -21.34 28.84
C THR A 4 -5.21 -19.90 28.37
N GLN A 5 -4.11 -19.14 28.29
CA GLN A 5 -4.05 -17.85 27.60
C GLN A 5 -4.28 -18.08 26.09
N ILE A 6 -5.29 -17.43 25.53
CA ILE A 6 -5.43 -17.30 24.07
C ILE A 6 -4.78 -15.96 23.69
N ILE A 7 -3.58 -16.05 23.14
CA ILE A 7 -2.90 -14.93 22.48
C ILE A 7 -3.54 -14.81 21.09
N VAL A 8 -4.35 -13.77 20.88
CA VAL A 8 -4.92 -13.44 19.57
C VAL A 8 -3.92 -12.52 18.83
N PRO A 9 -3.46 -12.87 17.61
CA PRO A 9 -2.57 -12.00 16.84
C PRO A 9 -3.28 -10.72 16.40
N VAL A 10 -2.57 -9.59 16.49
CA VAL A 10 -3.04 -8.19 16.30
C VAL A 10 -3.42 -7.86 14.83
N HIS A 11 -3.47 -8.82 13.91
CA HIS A 11 -3.67 -8.53 12.47
C HIS A 11 -5.11 -8.64 11.94
N GLU A 12 -6.08 -9.18 12.68
CA GLU A 12 -7.44 -9.45 12.14
C GLU A 12 -8.50 -8.37 12.40
N LYS A 13 -8.20 -7.28 13.13
CA LYS A 13 -9.19 -6.21 13.37
C LYS A 13 -9.25 -5.10 12.30
N LEU A 14 -8.46 -5.18 11.23
CA LEU A 14 -8.34 -4.08 10.27
C LEU A 14 -9.43 -4.00 9.18
N CYS A 15 -10.30 -5.00 9.00
CA CYS A 15 -11.26 -5.00 7.88
C CYS A 15 -12.68 -5.38 8.30
N SER A 16 -13.46 -4.42 8.81
CA SER A 16 -14.92 -4.55 8.88
C SER A 16 -15.67 -3.75 7.80
N ASN A 17 -14.95 -2.95 6.99
CA ASN A 17 -15.44 -2.39 5.72
C ASN A 17 -14.50 -2.83 4.59
N PRO A 18 -15.02 -3.18 3.41
CA PRO A 18 -14.19 -3.62 2.29
C PRO A 18 -13.33 -2.44 1.78
N PHE A 19 -12.01 -2.64 1.73
CA PHE A 19 -11.13 -1.75 0.96
C PHE A 19 -11.39 -1.99 -0.53
N VAL A 20 -11.60 -0.93 -1.30
CA VAL A 20 -11.73 -1.00 -2.77
C VAL A 20 -10.38 -0.65 -3.39
N PRO A 21 -9.65 -1.60 -4.00
CA PRO A 21 -8.45 -1.29 -4.79
C PRO A 21 -8.87 -0.58 -6.08
N LEU A 22 -8.31 0.60 -6.37
CA LEU A 22 -8.60 1.35 -7.60
C LEU A 22 -7.34 1.46 -8.46
N GLU A 23 -7.47 1.17 -9.75
CA GLU A 23 -6.43 1.42 -10.75
C GLU A 23 -6.81 2.62 -11.62
N THR A 24 -5.84 3.49 -11.93
CA THR A 24 -6.10 4.69 -12.76
C THR A 24 -5.01 4.86 -13.81
N THR A 25 -5.41 5.23 -15.03
CA THR A 25 -4.54 5.34 -16.22
C THR A 25 -4.21 6.79 -16.63
N GLU A 26 -4.40 7.80 -15.77
CA GLU A 26 -4.16 9.22 -16.13
C GLU A 26 -3.15 9.94 -15.23
N SER A 27 -1.92 10.05 -15.73
CA SER A 27 -1.25 11.32 -16.07
C SER A 27 -1.41 12.52 -15.10
N SER A 28 -0.90 12.43 -13.88
CA SER A 28 0.05 13.37 -13.26
C SER A 28 0.23 12.99 -11.80
N TYR A 29 1.47 12.75 -11.35
CA TYR A 29 1.67 12.50 -9.92
C TYR A 29 1.57 13.84 -9.19
N SER A 30 0.40 14.04 -8.62
CA SER A 30 0.10 15.03 -7.61
C SER A 30 -0.86 14.31 -6.65
N PRO A 31 -0.64 14.31 -5.33
CA PRO A 31 -1.41 13.51 -4.37
C PRO A 31 -2.84 14.05 -4.15
N THR A 32 -3.56 14.42 -5.22
CA THR A 32 -4.73 15.29 -5.14
C THR A 32 -5.74 14.94 -6.21
N SER A 33 -6.95 14.66 -5.72
CA SER A 33 -8.17 14.19 -6.38
C SER A 33 -8.11 12.78 -6.97
N LEU A 34 -9.07 11.95 -6.55
CA LEU A 34 -9.38 10.70 -7.23
C LEU A 34 -9.56 10.99 -8.71
N SER A 35 -8.88 10.23 -9.58
CA SER A 35 -9.15 10.35 -11.01
C SER A 35 -10.64 10.11 -11.26
N LYS A 36 -11.19 10.74 -12.32
CA LYS A 36 -12.58 10.54 -12.72
C LYS A 36 -12.92 9.04 -12.90
N ALA A 37 -11.96 8.23 -13.33
CA ALA A 37 -12.10 6.77 -13.48
C ALA A 37 -12.13 6.01 -12.14
N ALA A 38 -11.30 6.40 -11.17
CA ALA A 38 -11.35 5.84 -9.82
C ALA A 38 -12.67 6.18 -9.12
N MET A 39 -13.08 7.45 -9.22
CA MET A 39 -14.37 7.90 -8.71
C MET A 39 -15.53 7.16 -9.39
N GLN A 40 -15.49 6.96 -10.70
CA GLN A 40 -16.48 6.16 -11.44
C GLN A 40 -16.55 4.73 -10.93
N THR A 41 -15.40 4.10 -10.66
CA THR A 41 -15.34 2.73 -10.14
C THR A 41 -15.90 2.63 -8.74
N LEU A 42 -15.60 3.60 -7.85
CA LEU A 42 -16.20 3.67 -6.52
C LEU A 42 -17.72 3.88 -6.58
N ILE A 43 -18.17 4.83 -7.41
CA ILE A 43 -19.59 5.07 -7.67
C ILE A 43 -20.25 3.78 -8.15
N ASN A 44 -19.64 3.06 -9.09
CA ASN A 44 -20.18 1.81 -9.60
C ASN A 44 -20.16 0.69 -8.55
N HIS A 45 -19.14 0.61 -7.70
CA HIS A 45 -19.03 -0.43 -6.67
C HIS A 45 -20.05 -0.24 -5.54
N GLU A 46 -20.13 0.98 -5.00
CA GLU A 46 -20.94 1.30 -3.81
C GLU A 46 -22.43 1.47 -4.15
N LEU A 47 -22.76 2.02 -5.32
CA LEU A 47 -24.14 2.33 -5.70
C LEU A 47 -24.83 1.21 -6.50
N LEU A 48 -24.22 0.02 -6.60
CA LEU A 48 -24.92 -1.18 -7.07
C LEU A 48 -25.96 -1.68 -6.05
N ASN A 49 -25.98 -1.16 -4.81
CA ASN A 49 -26.78 -1.71 -3.72
C ASN A 49 -27.69 -0.72 -2.93
N ASN A 50 -27.47 0.62 -2.96
CA ASN A 50 -28.37 1.61 -2.32
C ASN A 50 -28.17 3.04 -2.88
N ASP A 51 -29.20 3.90 -2.82
CA ASP A 51 -29.22 5.29 -3.31
C ASP A 51 -28.75 6.32 -2.24
N GLU A 52 -27.97 5.89 -1.25
CA GLU A 52 -27.53 6.74 -0.14
C GLU A 52 -26.29 7.58 -0.51
N PRO A 53 -26.16 8.81 0.02
CA PRO A 53 -24.93 9.59 -0.12
C PRO A 53 -23.77 8.91 0.64
N PHE A 54 -22.55 9.13 0.16
CA PHE A 54 -21.34 8.62 0.82
C PHE A 54 -20.16 9.56 0.66
N PHE A 55 -19.28 9.53 1.65
CA PHE A 55 -17.95 10.13 1.57
C PHE A 55 -16.95 9.14 1.00
N VAL A 56 -16.01 9.66 0.22
CA VAL A 56 -14.77 8.98 -0.11
C VAL A 56 -13.64 9.65 0.66
N ALA A 57 -12.96 8.89 1.51
CA ALA A 57 -11.88 9.37 2.38
C ALA A 57 -10.51 8.88 1.90
N ASP A 58 -9.61 9.83 1.64
CA ASP A 58 -8.20 9.61 1.28
C ASP A 58 -7.31 9.76 2.51
N LEU A 59 -6.86 8.62 3.05
CA LEU A 59 -5.98 8.63 4.23
C LEU A 59 -4.53 9.01 3.89
N ASP A 60 -4.14 9.02 2.62
CA ASP A 60 -2.80 9.42 2.19
C ASP A 60 -2.64 10.94 2.23
N VAL A 61 -3.74 11.69 2.05
CA VAL A 61 -3.77 13.15 2.31
C VAL A 61 -3.46 13.44 3.77
N VAL A 62 -4.07 12.70 4.71
CA VAL A 62 -3.83 12.87 6.15
C VAL A 62 -2.36 12.62 6.50
N GLU A 63 -1.76 11.57 5.92
CA GLU A 63 -0.33 11.27 6.10
C GLU A 63 0.57 12.36 5.49
N SER A 64 0.25 12.82 4.28
CA SER A 64 1.01 13.87 3.60
C SER A 64 1.01 15.17 4.41
N GLN A 65 -0.15 15.55 4.96
CA GLN A 65 -0.27 16.69 5.85
C GLN A 65 0.55 16.51 7.13
N HIS A 66 0.59 15.30 7.68
CA HIS A 66 1.43 15.00 8.85
C HIS A 66 2.92 15.18 8.57
N MET A 67 3.40 14.71 7.42
CA MET A 67 4.80 14.86 7.03
C MET A 67 5.14 16.34 6.76
N LEU A 68 4.23 17.06 6.10
CA LEU A 68 4.37 18.51 5.91
C LEU A 68 4.44 19.24 7.25
N TRP A 69 3.60 18.87 8.22
CA TRP A 69 3.63 19.44 9.57
C TRP A 69 4.97 19.19 10.26
N LYS A 70 5.48 17.95 10.26
CA LYS A 70 6.79 17.66 10.87
C LYS A 70 7.93 18.45 10.22
N SER A 71 7.89 18.59 8.90
CA SER A 71 8.89 19.36 8.15
C SER A 71 8.81 20.85 8.50
N GLU A 72 7.60 21.42 8.55
CA GLU A 72 7.42 22.86 8.70
C GLU A 72 7.34 23.34 10.15
N MET A 73 6.97 22.51 11.11
CA MET A 73 6.88 22.87 12.53
C MET A 73 7.42 21.74 13.43
N PRO A 74 8.71 21.37 13.31
CA PRO A 74 9.28 20.21 14.00
C PRO A 74 9.20 20.29 15.53
N ARG A 75 9.13 21.50 16.08
CA ARG A 75 9.05 21.76 17.53
C ARG A 75 7.61 21.81 18.07
N VAL A 76 6.60 21.87 17.19
CA VAL A 76 5.18 21.99 17.55
C VAL A 76 4.50 20.64 17.41
N HIS A 77 4.08 20.04 18.52
CA HIS A 77 3.46 18.73 18.52
C HIS A 77 1.97 18.85 18.18
N PRO A 78 1.48 18.17 17.14
CA PRO A 78 0.08 18.25 16.76
C PRO A 78 -0.80 17.49 17.77
N TYR A 79 -1.82 18.17 18.28
CA TYR A 79 -2.96 17.62 19.01
C TYR A 79 -4.18 17.71 18.10
N TYR A 80 -4.49 16.65 17.37
CA TYR A 80 -5.59 16.63 16.41
C TYR A 80 -6.92 16.91 17.11
N ALA A 81 -7.61 17.98 16.69
CA ALA A 81 -8.91 18.35 17.22
C ALA A 81 -10.00 17.40 16.71
N VAL A 82 -10.38 16.42 17.55
CA VAL A 82 -11.28 15.31 17.18
C VAL A 82 -12.66 15.82 16.72
N LYS A 83 -13.15 16.90 17.33
CA LYS A 83 -14.37 17.60 16.90
C LYS A 83 -14.40 18.00 15.41
N CYS A 84 -13.23 18.12 14.76
CA CYS A 84 -13.15 18.52 13.36
C CYS A 84 -13.63 17.39 12.42
N ASN A 85 -13.21 16.17 12.71
CA ASN A 85 -13.71 14.97 12.07
C ASN A 85 -13.43 13.75 12.99
N PRO A 86 -14.45 13.22 13.69
CA PRO A 86 -14.28 12.13 14.65
C PRO A 86 -14.24 10.75 13.95
N ASP A 87 -13.68 10.68 12.75
CA ASP A 87 -13.52 9.44 12.00
C ASP A 87 -12.44 8.55 12.65
N ALA A 88 -12.82 7.31 12.99
CA ALA A 88 -11.94 6.38 13.67
C ALA A 88 -10.65 6.07 12.88
N ARG A 89 -10.71 5.99 11.54
CA ARG A 89 -9.55 5.67 10.70
C ARG A 89 -8.56 6.82 10.63
N VAL A 90 -9.04 8.06 10.62
CA VAL A 90 -8.19 9.25 10.74
C VAL A 90 -7.46 9.24 12.07
N ILE A 91 -8.17 8.96 13.17
CA ILE A 91 -7.58 8.88 14.51
C ILE A 91 -6.54 7.76 14.60
N GLU A 92 -6.84 6.56 14.11
CA GLU A 92 -5.90 5.42 14.04
C GLU A 92 -4.63 5.80 13.26
N LYS A 93 -4.78 6.40 12.07
CA LYS A 93 -3.65 6.82 11.21
C LYS A 93 -2.79 7.87 11.91
N LEU A 94 -3.39 8.92 12.47
CA LEU A 94 -2.68 9.97 13.17
C LEU A 94 -2.01 9.45 14.46
N ALA A 95 -2.65 8.52 15.17
CA ALA A 95 -2.06 7.87 16.34
C ALA A 95 -0.80 7.07 15.97
N ALA A 96 -0.85 6.31 14.88
CA ALA A 96 0.27 5.54 14.35
C ALA A 96 1.42 6.43 13.86
N LEU A 97 1.11 7.60 13.31
CA LEU A 97 2.11 8.60 12.88
C LEU A 97 2.74 9.40 14.04
N GLY A 98 2.16 9.30 15.24
CA GLY A 98 2.67 9.90 16.47
C GLY A 98 1.98 11.19 16.93
N ALA A 99 0.85 11.58 16.33
CA ALA A 99 0.09 12.77 16.75
C ALA A 99 -0.69 12.55 18.07
N ASN A 100 -0.97 13.62 18.80
CA ASN A 100 -1.78 13.59 20.02
C ASN A 100 -3.21 14.06 19.71
N PHE A 101 -4.08 14.15 20.72
CA PHE A 101 -5.50 14.43 20.50
C PHE A 101 -6.05 15.51 21.44
N ASP A 102 -6.72 16.48 20.84
CA ASP A 102 -7.56 17.46 21.51
C ASP A 102 -9.00 16.93 21.50
N CYS A 103 -9.55 16.71 22.69
CA CYS A 103 -10.92 16.27 22.88
C CYS A 103 -11.73 17.33 23.62
N ALA A 104 -12.92 17.65 23.12
CA ALA A 104 -13.84 18.63 23.70
C ALA A 104 -15.02 18.01 24.47
N SER A 105 -15.17 16.69 24.41
CA SER A 105 -16.29 15.97 25.02
C SER A 105 -15.91 14.57 25.51
N ARG A 106 -16.75 13.99 26.36
CA ARG A 106 -16.60 12.59 26.81
C ARG A 106 -16.65 11.61 25.64
N ALA A 107 -17.50 11.85 24.64
CA ALA A 107 -17.63 10.97 23.48
C ALA A 107 -16.33 10.94 22.66
N GLU A 108 -15.67 12.07 22.47
CA GLU A 108 -14.38 12.14 21.78
C GLU A 108 -13.28 11.42 22.56
N ILE A 109 -13.24 11.61 23.89
CA ILE A 109 -12.31 10.88 24.77
C ILE A 109 -12.52 9.36 24.63
N ASP A 110 -13.77 8.91 24.72
CA ASP A 110 -14.12 7.49 24.66
C ASP A 110 -13.73 6.88 23.31
N LEU A 111 -13.96 7.61 22.22
CA LEU A 111 -13.53 7.21 20.89
C LEU A 111 -12.02 7.03 20.82
N VAL A 112 -11.23 8.05 21.19
CA VAL A 112 -9.76 8.01 21.12
C VAL A 112 -9.19 6.88 21.98
N LEU A 113 -9.68 6.72 23.22
CA LEU A 113 -9.24 5.64 24.11
C LEU A 113 -9.63 4.25 23.58
N SER A 114 -10.82 4.11 22.97
CA SER A 114 -11.27 2.83 22.42
C SER A 114 -10.40 2.31 21.28
N LEU A 115 -9.67 3.21 20.60
CA LEU A 115 -8.72 2.93 19.54
C LEU A 115 -7.30 2.61 20.06
N GLY A 116 -7.13 2.49 21.39
CA GLY A 116 -5.87 2.08 22.01
C GLY A 116 -4.86 3.22 22.20
N VAL A 117 -5.29 4.48 22.06
CA VAL A 117 -4.44 5.65 22.36
C VAL A 117 -4.33 5.83 23.86
N ASP A 118 -3.10 6.07 24.36
CA ASP A 118 -2.86 6.34 25.77
C ASP A 118 -3.46 7.69 26.22
N ALA A 119 -4.03 7.73 27.43
CA ALA A 119 -4.65 8.92 28.00
C ALA A 119 -3.66 10.10 28.13
N SER A 120 -2.37 9.85 28.27
CA SER A 120 -1.33 10.89 28.32
C SER A 120 -1.18 11.67 27.01
N ARG A 121 -1.74 11.17 25.91
CA ARG A 121 -1.77 11.81 24.59
C ARG A 121 -3.04 12.63 24.36
N ILE A 122 -3.88 12.80 25.38
CA ILE A 122 -5.14 13.55 25.29
C ILE A 122 -5.06 14.82 26.13
N ILE A 123 -5.56 15.93 25.58
CA ILE A 123 -5.90 17.14 26.34
C ILE A 123 -7.42 17.34 26.33
N TYR A 124 -8.01 17.64 27.49
CA TYR A 124 -9.43 18.00 27.56
C TYR A 124 -9.60 19.51 27.34
N ALA A 125 -9.79 19.90 26.07
CA ALA A 125 -9.63 21.27 25.61
C ALA A 125 -10.89 22.15 25.69
N ASN A 126 -12.03 21.61 26.15
CA ASN A 126 -13.21 22.43 26.39
C ASN A 126 -12.98 23.32 27.64
N PRO A 127 -12.98 24.66 27.53
CA PRO A 127 -12.71 25.54 28.67
C PRO A 127 -13.86 25.57 29.69
N CYS A 128 -15.06 25.08 29.35
CA CYS A 128 -16.25 25.11 30.19
C CYS A 128 -16.85 23.70 30.34
N LYS A 129 -16.46 22.97 31.39
CA LYS A 129 -16.82 21.55 31.57
C LYS A 129 -17.89 21.35 32.65
N GLN A 130 -18.67 20.28 32.54
CA GLN A 130 -19.50 19.82 33.66
C GLN A 130 -18.60 19.18 34.72
N GLY A 131 -18.96 19.29 36.01
CA GLY A 131 -18.18 18.68 37.10
C GLY A 131 -18.06 17.15 36.97
N SER A 132 -19.09 16.50 36.44
CA SER A 132 -19.08 15.07 36.08
C SER A 132 -18.03 14.76 35.00
N SER A 133 -17.87 15.62 33.98
CA SER A 133 -16.86 15.44 32.95
C SER A 133 -15.43 15.65 33.46
N ILE A 134 -15.22 16.55 34.41
CA ILE A 134 -13.92 16.73 35.08
C ILE A 134 -13.56 15.48 35.91
N THR A 135 -14.55 14.96 36.65
CA THR A 135 -14.39 13.70 37.41
C THR A 135 -14.06 12.53 36.48
N TYR A 136 -14.74 12.47 35.32
CA TYR A 136 -14.49 11.45 34.31
C TYR A 136 -13.05 11.52 33.75
N ALA A 137 -12.56 12.72 33.43
CA ALA A 137 -11.20 12.92 32.97
C ALA A 137 -10.17 12.40 34.00
N LYS A 138 -10.42 12.64 35.29
CA LYS A 138 -9.61 12.10 36.40
C LYS A 138 -9.60 10.56 36.40
N GLU A 139 -10.77 9.93 36.30
CA GLU A 139 -10.90 8.47 36.26
C GLU A 139 -10.19 7.83 35.07
N LYS A 140 -10.10 8.54 33.94
CA LYS A 140 -9.40 8.09 32.72
C LYS A 140 -7.92 8.46 32.67
N GLY A 141 -7.40 9.19 33.66
CA GLY A 141 -6.00 9.61 33.70
C GLY A 141 -5.65 10.75 32.73
N ILE A 142 -6.63 11.55 32.30
CA ILE A 142 -6.44 12.70 31.42
C ILE A 142 -6.16 13.92 32.30
N ASN A 143 -4.88 14.23 32.47
CA ASN A 143 -4.43 15.19 33.49
C ASN A 143 -4.42 16.65 33.02
N VAL A 144 -4.36 16.90 31.70
CA VAL A 144 -4.24 18.26 31.15
C VAL A 144 -5.60 18.75 30.65
N MET A 145 -6.02 19.95 31.08
CA MET A 145 -7.30 20.54 30.64
C MET A 145 -7.27 22.07 30.59
N THR A 146 -8.14 22.64 29.76
CA THR A 146 -8.21 24.10 29.57
C THR A 146 -9.22 24.77 30.50
N PHE A 147 -9.08 26.08 30.72
CA PHE A 147 -10.07 26.92 31.39
C PHE A 147 -9.97 28.37 30.88
N ASP A 148 -11.04 29.16 31.04
CA ASP A 148 -11.02 30.60 30.69
C ASP A 148 -11.85 31.49 31.65
N ASN A 149 -12.39 30.93 32.74
CA ASN A 149 -13.24 31.63 33.69
C ASN A 149 -13.08 31.08 35.12
N GLU A 150 -13.59 31.84 36.10
CA GLU A 150 -13.42 31.54 37.53
C GLU A 150 -14.27 30.35 38.00
N ASP A 151 -15.50 30.21 37.48
CA ASP A 151 -16.36 29.07 37.83
C ASP A 151 -15.73 27.74 37.43
N GLU A 152 -14.94 27.73 36.34
CA GLU A 152 -14.16 26.57 35.94
C GLU A 152 -13.09 26.21 36.98
N LEU A 153 -12.34 27.19 37.51
CA LEU A 153 -11.37 26.95 38.57
C LEU A 153 -12.02 26.36 39.81
N VAL A 154 -13.20 26.86 40.20
CA VAL A 154 -13.96 26.33 41.34
C VAL A 154 -14.38 24.87 41.10
N LYS A 155 -14.84 24.54 39.88
CA LYS A 155 -15.18 23.16 39.52
C LYS A 155 -13.96 22.25 39.52
N VAL A 156 -12.82 22.69 38.97
CA VAL A 156 -11.58 21.90 38.98
C VAL A 156 -11.12 21.65 40.41
N GLN A 157 -11.05 22.68 41.25
CA GLN A 157 -10.63 22.52 42.66
C GLN A 157 -11.48 21.49 43.40
N LYS A 158 -12.79 21.45 43.12
CA LYS A 158 -13.72 20.49 43.72
C LYS A 158 -13.55 19.06 43.19
N HIS A 159 -13.32 18.89 41.89
CA HIS A 159 -13.45 17.57 41.24
C HIS A 159 -12.11 16.95 40.85
N PHE A 160 -11.09 17.75 40.54
CA PHE A 160 -9.77 17.30 40.12
C PHE A 160 -8.69 18.37 40.43
N PRO A 161 -8.38 18.62 41.72
CA PRO A 161 -7.44 19.66 42.12
C PRO A 161 -6.01 19.42 41.63
N GLU A 162 -5.64 18.18 41.32
CA GLU A 162 -4.31 17.81 40.81
C GLU A 162 -4.14 18.00 39.29
N ALA A 163 -5.20 18.44 38.59
CA ALA A 163 -5.15 18.64 37.14
C ALA A 163 -4.14 19.73 36.74
N GLU A 164 -3.50 19.52 35.59
CA GLU A 164 -2.65 20.51 34.94
C GLU A 164 -3.50 21.43 34.06
N LEU A 165 -3.56 22.71 34.43
CA LEU A 165 -4.47 23.68 33.82
C LEU A 165 -3.78 24.55 32.77
N VAL A 166 -4.44 24.72 31.63
CA VAL A 166 -3.99 25.58 30.53
C VAL A 166 -4.99 26.72 30.36
N LEU A 167 -4.56 27.95 30.59
CA LEU A 167 -5.43 29.11 30.48
C LEU A 167 -5.62 29.50 29.01
N ARG A 168 -6.87 29.47 28.52
CA ARG A 168 -7.21 29.93 27.18
C ARG A 168 -7.42 31.44 27.17
N ILE A 169 -6.65 32.15 26.36
CA ILE A 169 -6.73 33.61 26.20
C ILE A 169 -7.48 34.00 24.92
N LEU A 170 -8.10 35.17 24.99
CA LEU A 170 -8.76 35.80 23.86
C LEU A 170 -7.71 36.48 22.97
N THR A 171 -7.79 36.24 21.67
CA THR A 171 -6.94 36.86 20.65
C THR A 171 -7.81 37.55 19.60
N ASP A 172 -7.27 38.56 18.91
CA ASP A 172 -7.96 39.19 17.78
C ASP A 172 -8.15 38.15 16.66
N ASP A 173 -9.40 37.73 16.46
CA ASP A 173 -9.82 36.78 15.45
C ASP A 173 -10.75 37.42 14.41
N SER A 174 -10.83 38.76 14.40
CA SER A 174 -11.73 39.55 13.54
C SER A 174 -11.61 39.26 12.05
N LYS A 175 -10.47 38.70 11.62
CA LYS A 175 -10.14 38.34 10.22
C LYS A 175 -10.23 36.82 9.93
N SER A 176 -10.76 36.02 10.85
CA SER A 176 -11.02 34.60 10.63
C SER A 176 -12.41 34.37 10.04
N LYS A 177 -12.61 33.25 9.31
CA LYS A 177 -13.94 32.89 8.80
C LYS A 177 -14.92 32.53 9.92
N CYS A 178 -14.42 31.89 10.98
CA CYS A 178 -15.20 31.54 12.16
C CYS A 178 -14.55 32.15 13.40
N GLN A 179 -15.16 33.23 13.91
CA GLN A 179 -14.72 33.94 15.12
C GLN A 179 -15.11 33.15 16.37
N LEU A 180 -14.13 32.69 17.14
CA LEU A 180 -14.30 31.95 18.40
C LEU A 180 -14.23 32.86 19.63
N GLY A 181 -13.67 34.06 19.48
CA GLY A 181 -13.46 35.04 20.52
C GLY A 181 -14.74 35.65 21.09
N LEU A 182 -15.88 35.43 20.42
CA LEU A 182 -17.21 35.82 20.92
C LEU A 182 -17.67 34.95 22.10
N LYS A 183 -17.16 33.71 22.23
CA LYS A 183 -17.64 32.72 23.22
C LYS A 183 -16.57 32.26 24.21
N PHE A 184 -15.30 32.19 23.79
CA PHE A 184 -14.24 31.56 24.57
C PHE A 184 -12.97 32.41 24.63
N GLY A 185 -12.25 32.29 25.75
CA GLY A 185 -10.99 32.96 26.00
C GLY A 185 -11.11 34.15 26.94
N ALA A 186 -10.14 34.27 27.86
CA ALA A 186 -10.04 35.41 28.76
C ALA A 186 -9.33 36.59 28.08
N SER A 187 -9.87 37.81 28.20
CA SER A 187 -9.11 39.03 27.86
C SER A 187 -7.84 39.10 28.70
N MET A 188 -6.81 39.83 28.23
CA MET A 188 -5.53 39.91 28.95
C MET A 188 -5.68 40.33 30.42
N GLU A 189 -6.48 41.36 30.70
CA GLU A 189 -6.77 41.80 32.09
C GLU A 189 -7.41 40.68 32.93
N ARG A 190 -8.34 39.91 32.33
CA ARG A 190 -9.01 38.81 33.02
C ARG A 190 -8.08 37.62 33.18
N ALA A 191 -7.19 37.36 32.22
CA ALA A 191 -6.22 36.29 32.25
C ALA A 191 -5.26 36.46 33.43
N GLU A 192 -4.75 37.67 33.67
CA GLU A 192 -3.90 37.98 34.83
C GLU A 192 -4.65 37.68 36.15
N LYS A 193 -5.90 38.14 36.27
CA LYS A 193 -6.76 37.89 37.44
C LYS A 193 -7.01 36.40 37.67
N LEU A 194 -7.22 35.64 36.60
CA LEU A 194 -7.46 34.19 36.67
C LEU A 194 -6.21 33.43 37.11
N ILE A 195 -5.02 33.80 36.65
CA ILE A 195 -3.75 33.20 37.09
C ILE A 195 -3.55 33.45 38.60
N MET A 196 -3.74 34.69 39.06
CA MET A 196 -3.64 35.02 40.49
C MET A 196 -4.68 34.27 41.32
N LYS A 197 -5.91 34.14 40.81
CA LYS A 197 -6.97 33.39 41.48
C LYS A 197 -6.64 31.90 41.58
N ALA A 198 -6.19 31.29 40.49
CA ALA A 198 -5.76 29.89 40.48
C ALA A 198 -4.63 29.64 41.49
N LYS A 199 -3.69 30.58 41.62
CA LYS A 199 -2.63 30.54 42.64
C LYS A 199 -3.18 30.57 44.06
N SER A 200 -4.15 31.45 44.32
CA SER A 200 -4.82 31.55 45.63
C SER A 200 -5.59 30.28 46.02
N MET A 201 -5.94 29.47 45.02
CA MET A 201 -6.68 28.20 45.14
C MET A 201 -5.75 26.97 45.14
N ASP A 202 -4.43 27.17 45.10
CA ASP A 202 -3.41 26.11 44.99
C ASP A 202 -3.61 25.18 43.79
N LEU A 203 -4.11 25.73 42.67
CA LEU A 203 -4.29 25.00 41.42
C LEU A 203 -3.02 25.06 40.55
N ASN A 204 -2.75 23.99 39.83
CA ASN A 204 -1.55 23.87 39.00
C ASN A 204 -1.79 24.39 37.58
N VAL A 205 -1.59 25.69 37.36
CA VAL A 205 -1.58 26.26 36.00
C VAL A 205 -0.21 26.01 35.36
N VAL A 206 -0.19 25.31 34.23
CA VAL A 206 1.04 24.86 33.56
C VAL A 206 1.31 25.58 32.23
N GLY A 207 0.37 26.38 31.74
CA GLY A 207 0.51 26.96 30.42
C GLY A 207 -0.60 27.91 29.97
N ILE A 208 -0.41 28.44 28.77
CA ILE A 208 -1.36 29.31 28.06
C ILE A 208 -1.74 28.64 26.75
N SER A 209 -3.02 28.76 26.37
CA SER A 209 -3.52 28.42 25.04
C SER A 209 -4.20 29.63 24.39
N PHE A 210 -4.21 29.68 23.07
CA PHE A 210 -4.99 30.65 22.31
C PHE A 210 -5.48 30.05 20.99
N HIS A 211 -6.40 30.71 20.29
CA HIS A 211 -6.83 30.26 18.97
C HIS A 211 -7.19 31.47 18.10
N VAL A 212 -6.51 31.65 16.97
CA VAL A 212 -6.67 32.82 16.07
C VAL A 212 -7.88 32.72 15.12
N GLY A 213 -8.90 31.93 15.51
CA GLY A 213 -10.04 31.56 14.65
C GLY A 213 -9.71 30.53 13.54
N SER A 214 -10.74 29.91 12.95
CA SER A 214 -10.57 28.90 11.90
C SER A 214 -10.29 29.57 10.54
N ASN A 215 -9.32 29.04 9.79
CA ASN A 215 -8.91 29.57 8.49
C ASN A 215 -8.47 31.05 8.56
N CYS A 216 -7.55 31.35 9.48
CA CYS A 216 -7.09 32.71 9.74
C CYS A 216 -6.26 33.25 8.56
N GLY A 217 -6.75 34.32 7.91
CA GLY A 217 -6.09 34.94 6.76
C GLY A 217 -4.98 35.94 7.11
N ASP A 218 -4.80 36.27 8.39
CA ASP A 218 -3.80 37.25 8.86
C ASP A 218 -2.70 36.56 9.65
N ILE A 219 -1.54 36.41 9.01
CA ILE A 219 -0.34 35.78 9.57
C ILE A 219 0.13 36.51 10.85
N GLN A 220 -0.08 37.84 10.95
CA GLN A 220 0.37 38.62 12.11
C GLN A 220 -0.41 38.28 13.39
N SER A 221 -1.60 37.69 13.27
CA SER A 221 -2.42 37.28 14.41
C SER A 221 -1.71 36.22 15.27
N TYR A 222 -1.03 35.27 14.63
CA TYR A 222 -0.23 34.26 15.33
C TYR A 222 0.93 34.91 16.09
N GLN A 223 1.68 35.82 15.47
CA GLN A 223 2.78 36.52 16.12
C GLN A 223 2.32 37.31 17.35
N LYS A 224 1.22 38.06 17.23
CA LYS A 224 0.66 38.83 18.35
C LYS A 224 0.16 37.95 19.48
N ALA A 225 -0.47 36.82 19.15
CA ALA A 225 -0.96 35.86 20.12
C ALA A 225 0.19 35.18 20.89
N ILE A 226 1.24 34.75 20.19
CA ILE A 226 2.45 34.18 20.80
C ILE A 226 3.13 35.20 21.74
N GLN A 227 3.21 36.47 21.32
CA GLN A 227 3.75 37.54 22.17
C GLN A 227 2.87 37.78 23.41
N SER A 228 1.54 37.75 23.26
CA SER A 228 0.62 37.92 24.38
C SER A 228 0.75 36.78 25.39
N ALA A 229 0.89 35.55 24.91
CA ALA A 229 1.17 34.40 25.75
C ALA A 229 2.50 34.56 26.51
N ARG A 230 3.58 35.02 25.85
CA ARG A 230 4.87 35.28 26.50
C ARG A 230 4.74 36.29 27.65
N ASN A 231 4.01 37.38 27.43
CA ASN A 231 3.78 38.39 28.48
C ASN A 231 3.10 37.78 29.72
N LEU A 232 2.15 36.85 29.53
CA LEU A 232 1.49 36.16 30.63
C LEU A 232 2.39 35.12 31.31
N PHE A 233 3.27 34.45 30.59
CA PHE A 233 4.29 33.60 31.22
C PHE A 233 5.18 34.45 32.14
N ASP A 234 5.66 35.60 31.66
CA ASP A 234 6.53 36.50 32.44
C ASP A 234 5.80 37.04 33.67
N MET A 235 4.54 37.43 33.53
CA MET A 235 3.70 37.87 34.66
C MET A 235 3.50 36.72 35.66
N ALA A 236 3.16 35.52 35.20
CA ALA A 236 2.90 34.38 36.07
C ALA A 236 4.15 33.96 36.86
N GLU A 237 5.33 34.03 36.26
CA GLU A 237 6.61 33.76 36.94
C GLU A 237 6.95 34.85 37.95
N ASN A 238 6.95 36.12 37.53
CA ASN A 238 7.41 37.23 38.36
C ASN A 238 6.44 37.58 39.51
N VAL A 239 5.13 37.40 39.30
CA VAL A 239 4.09 37.81 40.26
C VAL A 239 3.58 36.63 41.08
N CYS A 240 3.33 35.49 40.43
CA CYS A 240 2.68 34.33 41.08
C CYS A 240 3.66 33.19 41.39
N GLY A 241 4.91 33.26 40.91
CA GLY A 241 5.90 32.20 41.06
C GLY A 241 5.53 30.91 40.31
N TYR A 242 4.69 30.97 39.28
CA TYR A 242 4.42 29.82 38.41
C TYR A 242 5.57 29.59 37.44
N LYS A 243 5.83 28.32 37.13
CA LYS A 243 6.73 27.93 36.04
C LYS A 243 5.93 27.20 34.99
N PHE A 244 5.42 27.94 34.02
CA PHE A 244 4.70 27.35 32.90
C PHE A 244 5.66 26.55 32.03
N LYS A 245 5.18 25.41 31.55
CA LYS A 245 5.92 24.43 30.74
C LYS A 245 5.24 24.12 29.40
N LEU A 246 4.08 24.72 29.13
CA LEU A 246 3.25 24.41 27.97
C LEU A 246 2.73 25.69 27.30
N LEU A 247 2.96 25.79 26.00
CA LEU A 247 2.29 26.75 25.12
C LEU A 247 1.48 25.97 24.08
N ASP A 248 0.20 26.30 23.98
CA ASP A 248 -0.67 25.82 22.91
C ASP A 248 -1.01 26.97 21.96
N ILE A 249 -0.56 26.86 20.71
CA ILE A 249 -0.80 27.89 19.69
C ILE A 249 -2.15 27.73 18.97
N GLY A 250 -2.97 26.76 19.40
CA GLY A 250 -4.31 26.51 18.90
C GLY A 250 -4.34 26.01 17.47
N GLY A 251 -5.49 26.17 16.82
CA GLY A 251 -5.72 25.84 15.42
C GLY A 251 -5.75 27.07 14.51
N GLY A 252 -6.44 26.93 13.37
CA GLY A 252 -6.58 28.00 12.37
C GLY A 252 -5.74 27.82 11.11
N PHE A 253 -4.95 26.76 11.07
CA PHE A 253 -4.12 26.39 9.92
C PHE A 253 -4.98 25.91 8.74
N PRO A 254 -4.73 26.41 7.52
CA PRO A 254 -5.48 26.01 6.34
C PRO A 254 -4.99 24.64 5.86
N GLY A 255 -5.91 23.77 5.44
CA GLY A 255 -5.62 22.36 5.09
C GLY A 255 -5.81 21.99 3.63
N LEU A 256 -6.14 22.96 2.79
CA LEU A 256 -6.37 22.72 1.37
C LEU A 256 -5.05 22.80 0.62
N LYS A 257 -4.89 22.01 -0.45
CA LYS A 257 -3.68 22.03 -1.28
C LYS A 257 -3.37 23.43 -1.83
N THR A 258 -4.41 24.15 -2.24
CA THR A 258 -4.31 25.54 -2.73
C THR A 258 -3.75 26.50 -1.68
N SER A 259 -3.76 26.10 -0.41
CA SER A 259 -3.28 26.89 0.73
C SER A 259 -1.92 26.43 1.27
N THR A 260 -1.26 25.42 0.70
CA THR A 260 0.01 24.87 1.21
C THR A 260 1.10 25.94 1.35
N GLU A 261 1.30 26.80 0.35
CA GLU A 261 2.28 27.88 0.43
C GLU A 261 1.90 28.96 1.45
N PHE A 262 0.61 29.16 1.70
CA PHE A 262 0.15 30.05 2.74
C PHE A 262 0.38 29.45 4.14
N PHE A 263 0.14 28.14 4.31
CA PHE A 263 0.50 27.41 5.53
C PHE A 263 1.99 27.53 5.86
N LYS A 264 2.88 27.34 4.87
CA LYS A 264 4.33 27.47 5.10
C LYS A 264 4.73 28.85 5.64
N LYS A 265 4.09 29.92 5.15
CA LYS A 265 4.30 31.29 5.68
C LYS A 265 3.81 31.44 7.12
N ILE A 266 2.66 30.85 7.46
CA ILE A 266 2.17 30.81 8.86
C ILE A 266 3.17 30.04 9.73
N ALA A 267 3.64 28.88 9.28
CA ALA A 267 4.59 28.03 9.98
C ALA A 267 5.92 28.76 10.25
N GLU A 268 6.45 29.48 9.26
CA GLU A 268 7.65 30.30 9.39
C GLU A 268 7.50 31.38 10.48
N VAL A 269 6.36 32.09 10.51
CA VAL A 269 6.09 33.10 11.53
C VAL A 269 5.90 32.50 12.91
N CYS A 270 5.25 31.34 13.01
CA CYS A 270 5.14 30.61 14.27
C CYS A 270 6.51 30.17 14.77
N ARG A 271 7.31 29.47 13.94
CA ARG A 271 8.68 29.01 14.27
C ARG A 271 9.54 30.17 14.76
N SER A 272 9.66 31.24 13.97
CA SER A 272 10.48 32.40 14.31
C SER A 272 10.04 33.08 15.61
N SER A 273 8.73 33.15 15.87
CA SER A 273 8.21 33.74 17.11
C SER A 273 8.45 32.82 18.33
N ILE A 274 8.24 31.51 18.17
CA ILE A 274 8.47 30.50 19.20
C ILE A 274 9.95 30.46 19.58
N ASP A 275 10.85 30.35 18.61
CA ASP A 275 12.29 30.23 18.85
C ASP A 275 12.88 31.49 19.48
N ARG A 276 12.31 32.66 19.17
CA ARG A 276 12.71 33.93 19.79
C ARG A 276 12.21 34.07 21.23
N LEU A 277 11.01 33.60 21.54
CA LEU A 277 10.31 33.92 22.79
C LEU A 277 10.26 32.77 23.82
N PHE A 278 10.51 31.53 23.42
CA PHE A 278 10.37 30.36 24.28
C PHE A 278 11.57 29.40 24.15
N GLY A 279 12.17 29.05 25.30
CA GLY A 279 13.27 28.09 25.41
C GLY A 279 12.84 26.64 25.18
N GLU A 280 13.81 25.75 24.90
CA GLU A 280 13.57 24.34 24.54
C GLU A 280 12.86 23.53 25.64
N ASP A 281 12.87 24.02 26.87
CA ASP A 281 12.18 23.46 28.04
C ASP A 281 10.66 23.62 27.98
N ILE A 282 10.14 24.51 27.13
CA ILE A 282 8.71 24.72 26.94
C ILE A 282 8.17 23.79 25.85
N LYS A 283 7.21 22.94 26.22
CA LYS A 283 6.48 22.10 25.27
C LYS A 283 5.54 22.98 24.45
N ILE A 284 5.66 22.89 23.11
CA ILE A 284 4.78 23.61 22.19
C ILE A 284 3.83 22.62 21.52
N ILE A 285 2.53 22.92 21.57
CA ILE A 285 1.47 22.12 20.95
C ILE A 285 0.57 22.99 20.07
N SER A 286 -0.27 22.36 19.24
CA SER A 286 -1.25 23.02 18.37
C SER A 286 -2.45 22.11 18.11
N GLU A 287 -3.59 22.69 17.74
CA GLU A 287 -4.87 22.02 17.44
C GLU A 287 -5.23 22.01 15.92
N PRO A 288 -4.41 21.43 15.01
CA PRO A 288 -4.56 21.61 13.56
C PRO A 288 -5.62 20.70 12.91
N GLY A 289 -6.86 20.68 13.41
CA GLY A 289 -7.93 19.81 12.89
C GLY A 289 -8.19 19.97 11.39
N ARG A 290 -8.55 21.19 10.93
CA ARG A 290 -8.85 21.50 9.52
C ARG A 290 -7.65 21.20 8.61
N PHE A 291 -6.44 21.47 9.07
CA PHE A 291 -5.21 21.22 8.32
C PHE A 291 -5.09 19.76 7.89
N TYR A 292 -5.42 18.82 8.78
CA TYR A 292 -5.30 17.39 8.51
C TYR A 292 -6.36 16.83 7.58
N VAL A 293 -7.61 17.25 7.73
CA VAL A 293 -8.74 16.52 7.11
C VAL A 293 -9.50 17.29 6.04
N ALA A 294 -9.33 18.61 5.90
CA ALA A 294 -10.17 19.40 4.99
C ALA A 294 -10.21 18.83 3.57
N GLY A 295 -9.04 18.60 2.97
CA GLY A 295 -8.92 18.01 1.62
C GLY A 295 -8.93 16.48 1.56
N ALA A 296 -9.20 15.78 2.67
CA ALA A 296 -9.12 14.32 2.74
C ALA A 296 -10.45 13.63 2.43
N TYR A 297 -11.56 14.37 2.30
CA TYR A 297 -12.88 13.79 2.06
C TYR A 297 -13.57 14.45 0.87
N THR A 298 -14.17 13.62 0.04
CA THR A 298 -15.02 14.01 -1.07
C THR A 298 -16.42 13.44 -0.85
N LEU A 299 -17.46 14.26 -0.92
CA LEU A 299 -18.84 13.81 -0.78
C LEU A 299 -19.44 13.53 -2.17
N VAL A 300 -20.08 12.38 -2.32
CA VAL A 300 -20.83 12.00 -3.52
C VAL A 300 -22.31 11.98 -3.20
N VAL A 301 -23.08 12.73 -3.99
CA VAL A 301 -24.54 12.83 -3.86
C VAL A 301 -25.21 12.58 -5.21
N GLN A 302 -26.44 12.12 -5.17
CA GLN A 302 -27.24 11.81 -6.36
C GLN A 302 -28.37 12.82 -6.52
N VAL A 303 -28.69 13.17 -7.78
CA VAL A 303 -29.92 13.88 -8.13
C VAL A 303 -31.10 12.91 -8.02
N THR A 304 -31.93 13.09 -7.00
CA THR A 304 -33.11 12.24 -6.73
C THR A 304 -34.35 12.74 -7.45
N SER A 305 -34.42 14.05 -7.73
CA SER A 305 -35.54 14.67 -8.43
C SER A 305 -35.13 15.95 -9.14
N ARG A 306 -35.85 16.31 -10.20
CA ARG A 306 -35.68 17.59 -10.91
C ARG A 306 -37.02 18.28 -11.19
N ARG A 307 -37.03 19.60 -11.16
CA ARG A 307 -38.09 20.43 -11.76
C ARG A 307 -37.48 21.32 -12.84
N ILE A 308 -38.07 21.28 -14.03
CA ILE A 308 -37.75 22.22 -15.11
C ILE A 308 -38.83 23.29 -15.13
N ILE A 309 -38.41 24.54 -15.16
CA ILE A 309 -39.26 25.71 -15.30
C ILE A 309 -38.99 26.26 -16.69
N ASP A 310 -39.99 26.16 -17.56
CA ASP A 310 -39.89 26.61 -18.94
C ASP A 310 -39.72 28.13 -19.03
N ALA A 311 -39.10 28.58 -20.13
CA ALA A 311 -38.90 29.99 -20.37
C ALA A 311 -40.25 30.74 -20.50
N THR A 312 -40.29 31.96 -19.99
CA THR A 312 -41.43 32.88 -20.19
C THR A 312 -40.96 34.08 -21.02
N ALA A 313 -41.86 35.01 -21.36
CA ALA A 313 -41.50 36.23 -22.07
C ALA A 313 -40.47 37.10 -21.30
N GLU A 314 -40.29 36.86 -19.99
CA GLU A 314 -39.48 37.67 -19.08
C GLU A 314 -38.33 36.88 -18.41
N THR A 315 -38.30 35.55 -18.51
CA THR A 315 -37.33 34.69 -17.80
C THR A 315 -36.83 33.53 -18.65
N GLU A 316 -35.53 33.25 -18.58
CA GLU A 316 -34.92 32.08 -19.21
C GLU A 316 -35.34 30.75 -18.55
N ARG A 317 -35.20 29.65 -19.29
CA ARG A 317 -35.45 28.28 -18.79
C ARG A 317 -34.49 27.97 -17.64
N ARG A 318 -34.99 27.38 -16.56
CA ARG A 318 -34.19 27.05 -15.37
C ARG A 318 -34.55 25.71 -14.75
N ALA A 319 -33.64 25.14 -13.98
CA ALA A 319 -33.84 23.87 -13.29
C ALA A 319 -33.78 23.99 -11.76
N MET A 320 -34.43 23.08 -11.06
CA MET A 320 -34.24 22.84 -9.63
C MET A 320 -33.88 21.36 -9.45
N TYR A 321 -32.74 21.09 -8.82
CA TYR A 321 -32.29 19.73 -8.54
C TYR A 321 -32.39 19.45 -7.04
N TYR A 322 -32.96 18.31 -6.70
CA TYR A 322 -33.07 17.82 -5.33
C TYR A 322 -32.10 16.66 -5.16
N LEU A 323 -31.31 16.71 -4.09
CA LEU A 323 -30.21 15.79 -3.81
C LEU A 323 -30.57 14.88 -2.63
N ASN A 324 -29.90 13.73 -2.54
CA ASN A 324 -30.06 12.79 -1.41
C ASN A 324 -29.29 13.20 -0.14
N ASP A 325 -28.62 14.36 -0.14
CA ASP A 325 -28.00 14.98 1.03
C ASP A 325 -28.19 16.50 0.99
N GLY A 326 -28.13 17.16 2.14
CA GLY A 326 -28.47 18.57 2.27
C GLY A 326 -27.86 19.27 3.48
N VAL A 327 -28.38 20.46 3.76
CA VAL A 327 -27.89 21.36 4.82
C VAL A 327 -28.02 20.74 6.20
N TYR A 328 -29.05 19.93 6.42
CA TYR A 328 -29.23 19.18 7.67
C TYR A 328 -28.31 17.95 7.79
N GLY A 329 -27.72 17.50 6.67
CA GLY A 329 -26.74 16.42 6.59
C GLY A 329 -25.32 16.98 6.45
N SER A 330 -24.64 16.70 5.33
CA SER A 330 -23.21 17.06 5.18
C SER A 330 -22.95 18.53 4.85
N PHE A 331 -23.95 19.26 4.35
CA PHE A 331 -23.81 20.67 3.94
C PHE A 331 -24.11 21.66 5.07
N ASN A 332 -24.14 21.17 6.31
CA ASN A 332 -24.28 21.99 7.50
C ASN A 332 -23.21 23.11 7.56
N CYS A 333 -22.02 22.83 7.02
CA CYS A 333 -20.91 23.79 6.90
C CYS A 333 -21.26 25.08 6.14
N LEU A 334 -22.30 25.10 5.29
CA LEU A 334 -22.79 26.31 4.63
C LEU A 334 -23.35 27.33 5.64
N ILE A 335 -24.00 26.84 6.69
CA ILE A 335 -24.61 27.67 7.73
C ILE A 335 -23.56 28.02 8.79
N PHE A 336 -22.83 27.02 9.30
CA PHE A 336 -22.03 27.19 10.52
C PHE A 336 -20.55 27.53 10.26
N ASP A 337 -20.02 27.17 9.10
CA ASP A 337 -18.61 27.37 8.73
C ASP A 337 -18.42 28.37 7.56
N HIS A 338 -19.52 28.84 6.95
CA HIS A 338 -19.54 29.75 5.79
C HIS A 338 -18.64 29.28 4.63
N VAL A 339 -18.67 27.97 4.34
CA VAL A 339 -17.94 27.38 3.22
C VAL A 339 -18.64 27.70 1.90
N GLU A 340 -17.87 27.97 0.86
CA GLU A 340 -18.37 28.01 -0.51
C GLU A 340 -18.16 26.62 -1.12
N ILE A 341 -19.22 26.06 -1.70
CA ILE A 341 -19.18 24.74 -2.35
C ILE A 341 -19.33 24.92 -3.86
N GLU A 342 -18.59 24.12 -4.62
CA GLU A 342 -18.72 24.06 -6.07
C GLU A 342 -18.98 22.60 -6.48
N PRO A 343 -20.12 22.30 -7.11
CA PRO A 343 -20.44 20.93 -7.51
C PRO A 343 -19.63 20.54 -8.75
N ILE A 344 -18.93 19.42 -8.68
CA ILE A 344 -18.36 18.74 -9.85
C ILE A 344 -19.43 17.82 -10.41
N VAL A 345 -19.80 18.03 -11.67
CA VAL A 345 -20.84 17.26 -12.33
C VAL A 345 -20.30 15.92 -12.82
N PHE A 346 -21.03 14.86 -12.50
CA PHE A 346 -20.73 13.51 -12.94
C PHE A 346 -21.99 12.89 -13.58
N GLN A 347 -22.13 13.09 -14.89
CA GLN A 347 -23.30 12.64 -15.64
C GLN A 347 -23.15 11.19 -16.09
N ARG A 348 -24.25 10.43 -16.04
CA ARG A 348 -24.38 9.15 -16.76
C ARG A 348 -24.61 9.37 -18.26
N HIS A 349 -25.13 10.55 -18.62
CA HIS A 349 -25.43 10.96 -19.99
C HIS A 349 -24.87 12.36 -20.28
N GLU A 350 -24.10 12.53 -21.35
CA GLU A 350 -23.57 13.85 -21.73
C GLU A 350 -24.69 14.76 -22.24
N SER A 351 -24.85 15.92 -21.60
CA SER A 351 -25.71 17.00 -22.08
C SER A 351 -24.90 18.28 -22.28
N THR A 352 -25.07 18.91 -23.44
CA THR A 352 -24.42 20.19 -23.77
C THR A 352 -25.28 21.41 -23.44
N GLU A 353 -26.54 21.22 -23.04
CA GLU A 353 -27.43 22.31 -22.62
C GLU A 353 -27.07 22.76 -21.20
N ILE A 354 -26.71 24.03 -21.02
CA ILE A 354 -26.42 24.62 -19.70
C ILE A 354 -27.63 25.44 -19.24
N LEU A 355 -28.14 25.16 -18.05
CA LEU A 355 -29.26 25.88 -17.46
C LEU A 355 -28.86 26.58 -16.16
N GLU A 356 -29.46 27.74 -15.93
CA GLU A 356 -29.50 28.32 -14.59
C GLU A 356 -30.28 27.37 -13.66
N CYS A 357 -29.74 27.08 -12.48
CA CYS A 357 -30.37 26.14 -11.57
C CYS A 357 -30.14 26.45 -10.09
N SER A 358 -30.90 25.75 -9.25
CA SER A 358 -30.76 25.74 -7.79
C SER A 358 -30.63 24.31 -7.28
N LEU A 359 -29.88 24.13 -6.20
CA LEU A 359 -29.61 22.84 -5.56
C LEU A 359 -30.26 22.80 -4.18
N TRP A 360 -31.02 21.73 -3.92
CA TRP A 360 -31.82 21.55 -2.72
C TRP A 360 -31.51 20.19 -2.10
N GLY A 361 -31.55 20.12 -0.77
CA GLY A 361 -31.42 18.87 -0.04
C GLY A 361 -32.75 18.09 -0.02
N PRO A 362 -32.77 16.93 0.67
CA PRO A 362 -33.88 16.00 0.64
C PRO A 362 -35.06 16.39 1.55
N THR A 363 -34.90 17.38 2.44
CA THR A 363 -35.93 17.71 3.41
C THR A 363 -37.01 18.63 2.82
N CYS A 364 -38.20 18.64 3.43
CA CYS A 364 -39.28 19.56 3.04
C CYS A 364 -39.10 20.99 3.59
N ASP A 365 -37.94 21.32 4.15
CA ASP A 365 -37.64 22.63 4.72
C ASP A 365 -37.03 23.54 3.67
N SER A 366 -37.52 24.78 3.59
CA SER A 366 -36.99 25.78 2.66
C SER A 366 -35.57 26.26 3.00
N MET A 367 -35.09 25.99 4.22
CA MET A 367 -33.69 26.19 4.61
C MET A 367 -32.74 25.16 4.00
N ASP A 368 -33.25 24.04 3.48
CA ASP A 368 -32.45 22.98 2.87
C ASP A 368 -32.10 23.32 1.41
N CYS A 369 -31.58 24.53 1.22
CA CYS A 369 -31.16 25.09 -0.04
C CYS A 369 -29.64 25.24 -0.02
N LEU A 370 -28.93 24.40 -0.77
CA LEU A 370 -27.48 24.39 -0.82
C LEU A 370 -26.97 25.55 -1.67
N VAL A 371 -27.57 25.73 -2.85
CA VAL A 371 -27.18 26.76 -3.82
C VAL A 371 -28.44 27.37 -4.44
N LYS A 372 -28.64 28.67 -4.21
CA LYS A 372 -29.81 29.38 -4.75
C LYS A 372 -29.74 29.61 -6.26
N LYS A 373 -28.54 29.76 -6.78
CA LYS A 373 -28.29 30.13 -8.18
C LYS A 373 -26.91 29.66 -8.64
N THR A 374 -26.88 28.76 -9.62
CA THR A 374 -25.65 28.32 -10.32
C THR A 374 -25.98 27.94 -11.77
N LYS A 375 -24.99 27.59 -12.58
CA LYS A 375 -25.17 27.10 -13.95
C LYS A 375 -24.55 25.72 -14.08
N LEU A 376 -25.36 24.73 -14.45
CA LEU A 376 -24.92 23.35 -14.65
C LEU A 376 -25.45 22.85 -16.00
N PRO A 377 -24.80 21.86 -16.63
CA PRO A 377 -25.43 21.10 -17.70
C PRO A 377 -26.75 20.50 -17.21
N LEU A 378 -27.70 20.25 -18.13
CA LEU A 378 -28.95 19.59 -17.80
C LEU A 378 -28.67 18.21 -17.20
N LEU A 379 -29.05 18.02 -15.94
CA LEU A 379 -28.88 16.77 -15.20
C LEU A 379 -30.16 15.95 -15.24
N GLU A 380 -30.00 14.64 -15.21
CA GLU A 380 -31.09 13.67 -15.07
C GLU A 380 -31.16 13.10 -13.66
N VAL A 381 -32.31 12.52 -13.32
CA VAL A 381 -32.43 11.76 -12.07
C VAL A 381 -31.49 10.56 -12.14
N GLY A 382 -30.67 10.38 -11.12
CA GLY A 382 -29.62 9.37 -11.07
C GLY A 382 -28.22 9.85 -11.46
N ASP A 383 -28.08 11.07 -11.99
CA ASP A 383 -26.77 11.72 -12.15
C ASP A 383 -26.19 12.08 -10.78
N PHE A 384 -24.86 12.22 -10.72
CA PHE A 384 -24.14 12.49 -9.49
C PHE A 384 -23.53 13.89 -9.49
N LEU A 385 -23.51 14.48 -8.31
CA LEU A 385 -22.72 15.67 -8.00
C LEU A 385 -21.67 15.28 -6.95
N ILE A 386 -20.46 15.74 -7.17
CA ILE A 386 -19.31 15.47 -6.32
C ILE A 386 -18.86 16.79 -5.70
N PHE A 387 -18.59 16.77 -4.40
CA PHE A 387 -18.13 17.93 -3.64
C PHE A 387 -16.81 17.58 -2.96
N GLU A 388 -15.73 18.22 -3.39
CA GLU A 388 -14.40 18.06 -2.79
C GLU A 388 -14.25 18.91 -1.53
N ASP A 389 -13.15 18.69 -0.79
CA ASP A 389 -12.79 19.44 0.42
C ASP A 389 -13.83 19.38 1.56
N MET A 390 -14.57 18.27 1.61
CA MET A 390 -15.68 18.05 2.52
C MET A 390 -15.26 17.31 3.80
N GLY A 391 -14.02 17.45 4.27
CA GLY A 391 -13.51 16.66 5.41
C GLY A 391 -13.50 17.35 6.76
N ALA A 392 -13.60 18.67 6.81
CA ALA A 392 -13.61 19.43 8.06
C ALA A 392 -15.03 19.89 8.42
N TYR A 393 -15.53 19.46 9.59
CA TYR A 393 -16.80 19.89 10.20
C TYR A 393 -18.09 19.57 9.42
N THR A 394 -18.02 18.82 8.34
CA THR A 394 -19.16 18.32 7.56
C THR A 394 -19.82 17.14 8.28
N LEU A 395 -19.19 15.96 8.26
CA LEU A 395 -19.66 14.71 8.87
C LEU A 395 -19.87 14.86 10.39
N ALA A 396 -18.98 15.61 11.05
CA ALA A 396 -19.02 15.88 12.48
C ALA A 396 -20.29 16.65 12.89
N SER A 397 -20.73 17.59 12.04
CA SER A 397 -21.89 18.45 12.31
C SER A 397 -23.19 17.94 11.67
N SER A 398 -23.12 16.86 10.89
CA SER A 398 -24.31 16.25 10.29
C SER A 398 -25.30 15.77 11.36
N SER A 399 -26.59 16.01 11.09
CA SER A 399 -27.70 15.58 11.94
C SER A 399 -28.47 14.42 11.30
N THR A 400 -29.42 13.85 12.04
CA THR A 400 -30.39 12.88 11.53
C THR A 400 -31.80 13.48 11.48
N PHE A 401 -31.89 14.77 11.15
CA PHE A 401 -33.17 15.48 11.02
C PHE A 401 -34.08 14.75 10.03
N ASN A 402 -35.39 14.69 10.31
CA ASN A 402 -36.37 13.87 9.57
C ASN A 402 -36.08 12.35 9.50
N GLY A 403 -35.11 11.84 10.28
CA GLY A 403 -34.75 10.42 10.31
C GLY A 403 -33.79 9.99 9.19
N PHE A 404 -33.23 10.94 8.43
CA PHE A 404 -32.19 10.63 7.45
C PHE A 404 -30.91 10.14 8.14
N SER A 405 -30.28 9.12 7.56
CA SER A 405 -29.02 8.58 8.07
C SER A 405 -27.85 9.48 7.72
N LYS A 406 -26.77 9.40 8.50
CA LYS A 406 -25.50 10.02 8.10
C LYS A 406 -24.90 9.25 6.91
N PRO A 407 -24.24 9.94 5.96
CA PRO A 407 -23.54 9.27 4.87
C PRO A 407 -22.49 8.28 5.38
N ASN A 408 -22.34 7.16 4.67
CA ASN A 408 -21.26 6.21 4.94
C ASN A 408 -19.91 6.79 4.49
N VAL A 409 -18.81 6.30 5.06
CA VAL A 409 -17.45 6.64 4.64
C VAL A 409 -16.78 5.43 3.99
N VAL A 410 -16.36 5.62 2.75
CA VAL A 410 -15.61 4.65 1.95
C VAL A 410 -14.15 5.09 1.96
N TYR A 411 -13.27 4.22 2.46
CA TYR A 411 -11.85 4.52 2.56
C TYR A 411 -11.10 3.96 1.35
N PHE A 412 -10.20 4.76 0.79
CA PHE A 412 -9.24 4.27 -0.18
C PHE A 412 -7.83 4.73 0.20
N THR A 413 -6.85 3.98 -0.29
CA THR A 413 -5.43 4.31 -0.22
C THR A 413 -4.84 4.01 -1.57
N TYR A 414 -3.91 4.84 -2.02
CA TYR A 414 -3.18 4.60 -3.24
C TYR A 414 -2.20 3.46 -3.01
N VAL A 415 -2.51 2.28 -3.56
CA VAL A 415 -1.49 1.26 -3.74
C VAL A 415 -0.63 1.69 -4.91
N MET A 416 0.57 2.17 -4.60
CA MET A 416 1.53 2.63 -5.61
C MET A 416 1.72 1.57 -6.69
N SER A 417 1.54 1.97 -7.95
CA SER A 417 1.72 1.07 -9.09
C SER A 417 3.20 0.70 -9.21
N VAL A 418 3.48 -0.60 -9.31
CA VAL A 418 4.83 -1.11 -9.54
C VAL A 418 4.89 -1.72 -10.93
N TYR A 419 5.81 -1.21 -11.74
CA TYR A 419 5.99 -1.60 -13.13
C TYR A 419 7.22 -2.47 -13.31
N ILE A 420 7.11 -3.47 -14.18
CA ILE A 420 8.25 -4.14 -14.78
C ILE A 420 8.69 -3.27 -15.97
N VAL A 421 9.94 -2.80 -15.94
CA VAL A 421 10.49 -1.89 -16.96
C VAL A 421 11.57 -2.54 -17.83
N ALA A 422 12.09 -3.70 -17.40
CA ALA A 422 13.04 -4.51 -18.16
C ALA A 422 12.98 -5.96 -17.69
N ALA A 423 13.23 -6.90 -18.59
CA ALA A 423 13.30 -8.32 -18.27
C ALA A 423 14.18 -9.06 -19.26
N LYS A 424 15.17 -9.83 -18.79
CA LYS A 424 16.04 -10.64 -19.65
C LYS A 424 16.39 -11.95 -18.96
N ARG A 425 16.62 -13.00 -19.75
CA ARG A 425 17.12 -14.30 -19.29
C ARG A 425 18.26 -14.79 -20.15
N THR A 426 19.04 -15.72 -19.63
CA THR A 426 19.94 -16.53 -20.44
C THR A 426 19.15 -17.64 -21.15
N ALA A 427 19.69 -18.19 -22.23
CA ALA A 427 19.34 -19.55 -22.63
C ALA A 427 19.65 -20.53 -21.47
N PHE A 428 18.86 -21.59 -21.32
CA PHE A 428 19.09 -22.61 -20.30
C PHE A 428 19.96 -23.74 -20.88
N GLY A 429 21.05 -24.05 -20.16
CA GLY A 429 21.97 -25.13 -20.50
C GLY A 429 21.58 -26.43 -19.81
N THR A 430 21.78 -27.56 -20.48
CA THR A 430 21.54 -28.88 -19.87
C THR A 430 22.62 -29.21 -18.82
N PHE A 431 22.31 -30.09 -17.87
CA PHE A 431 23.26 -30.54 -16.85
C PHE A 431 24.56 -31.09 -17.47
N GLY A 432 25.71 -30.52 -17.07
CA GLY A 432 27.03 -30.84 -17.63
C GLY A 432 27.23 -30.40 -19.08
N GLY A 433 26.32 -29.58 -19.62
CA GLY A 433 26.28 -29.12 -21.00
C GLY A 433 27.05 -27.82 -21.22
N SER A 434 26.45 -26.95 -22.04
CA SER A 434 27.11 -25.74 -22.57
C SER A 434 27.49 -24.71 -21.49
N LEU A 435 26.73 -24.63 -20.40
CA LEU A 435 26.91 -23.61 -19.36
C LEU A 435 27.66 -24.09 -18.10
N LYS A 436 28.18 -25.33 -18.07
CA LYS A 436 28.79 -25.93 -16.87
C LYS A 436 29.96 -25.14 -16.25
N GLU A 437 30.67 -24.35 -17.06
CA GLU A 437 31.81 -23.53 -16.62
C GLU A 437 31.37 -22.15 -16.05
N PHE A 438 30.09 -21.81 -16.16
CA PHE A 438 29.54 -20.55 -15.66
C PHE A 438 28.91 -20.76 -14.27
N SER A 439 29.40 -20.00 -13.28
CA SER A 439 28.76 -19.96 -11.97
C SER A 439 27.41 -19.24 -12.03
N ALA A 440 26.54 -19.52 -11.06
CA ALA A 440 25.26 -18.82 -10.93
C ALA A 440 25.45 -17.29 -10.87
N THR A 441 26.49 -16.81 -10.17
CA THR A 441 26.86 -15.39 -10.12
C THR A 441 27.17 -14.81 -11.50
N SER A 442 27.90 -15.54 -12.35
CA SER A 442 28.23 -15.11 -13.71
C SER A 442 27.00 -15.08 -14.62
N LEU A 443 26.14 -16.10 -14.55
CA LEU A 443 24.87 -16.14 -15.30
C LEU A 443 23.95 -14.99 -14.86
N GLY A 444 23.82 -14.77 -13.54
CA GLY A 444 23.10 -13.64 -12.97
C GLY A 444 23.60 -12.31 -13.53
N THR A 445 24.92 -12.09 -13.50
CA THR A 445 25.55 -10.88 -14.05
C THR A 445 25.21 -10.66 -15.53
N ILE A 446 25.24 -11.71 -16.35
CA ILE A 446 24.91 -11.62 -17.78
C ILE A 446 23.46 -11.17 -17.98
N SER A 447 22.51 -11.82 -17.30
CA SER A 447 21.10 -11.46 -17.39
C SER A 447 20.82 -10.05 -16.86
N SER A 448 21.49 -9.63 -15.77
CA SER A 448 21.32 -8.32 -15.16
C SER A 448 21.87 -7.20 -16.04
N LYS A 449 23.06 -7.36 -16.63
CA LYS A 449 23.61 -6.40 -17.60
C LYS A 449 22.68 -6.24 -18.80
N ALA A 450 22.10 -7.34 -19.28
CA ALA A 450 21.18 -7.30 -20.40
C ALA A 450 19.90 -6.52 -20.06
N ALA A 451 19.33 -6.74 -18.87
CA ALA A 451 18.14 -6.01 -18.41
C ALA A 451 18.45 -4.52 -18.15
N LEU A 452 19.58 -4.20 -17.50
CA LEU A 452 20.01 -2.82 -17.25
C LEU A 452 20.22 -2.03 -18.54
N LYS A 453 20.69 -2.70 -19.61
CA LYS A 453 20.86 -2.08 -20.94
C LYS A 453 19.53 -1.65 -21.59
N GLN A 454 18.39 -2.15 -21.12
CA GLN A 454 17.07 -1.71 -21.58
C GLN A 454 16.62 -0.37 -20.95
N LEU A 455 17.30 0.07 -19.88
CA LEU A 455 16.98 1.33 -19.21
C LEU A 455 17.73 2.51 -19.85
N PRO A 456 17.21 3.74 -19.70
CA PRO A 456 17.99 4.95 -19.96
C PRO A 456 19.29 5.00 -19.16
N GLU A 457 20.35 5.49 -19.78
CA GLU A 457 21.66 5.63 -19.14
C GLU A 457 21.57 6.52 -17.89
N GLY A 458 22.21 6.08 -16.80
CA GLY A 458 22.20 6.79 -15.52
C GLY A 458 21.00 6.55 -14.62
N THR A 459 20.06 5.66 -15.00
CA THR A 459 18.95 5.25 -14.11
C THR A 459 19.50 4.66 -12.81
N PRO A 460 19.19 5.23 -11.63
CA PRO A 460 19.68 4.70 -10.35
C PRO A 460 18.99 3.38 -10.02
N ILE A 461 19.75 2.45 -9.43
CA ILE A 461 19.22 1.20 -8.86
C ILE A 461 19.44 1.26 -7.35
N ASP A 462 18.33 1.24 -6.61
CA ASP A 462 18.34 1.43 -5.16
C ASP A 462 18.66 0.13 -4.43
N SER A 463 18.28 -1.02 -4.99
CA SER A 463 18.42 -2.33 -4.35
C SER A 463 18.55 -3.46 -5.37
N VAL A 464 19.25 -4.54 -4.98
CA VAL A 464 19.40 -5.78 -5.77
C VAL A 464 18.95 -6.99 -4.95
N ILE A 465 17.96 -7.71 -5.44
CA ILE A 465 17.42 -8.90 -4.77
C ILE A 465 17.50 -10.09 -5.71
N PHE A 466 18.26 -11.12 -5.34
CA PHE A 466 18.51 -12.27 -6.22
C PHE A 466 18.24 -13.61 -5.54
N GLY A 467 17.46 -14.46 -6.22
CA GLY A 467 17.27 -15.84 -5.83
C GLY A 467 18.49 -16.72 -6.14
N ASN A 468 18.89 -17.57 -5.20
CA ASN A 468 19.79 -18.70 -5.43
C ASN A 468 19.48 -19.81 -4.42
N VAL A 469 19.26 -21.05 -4.89
CA VAL A 469 18.90 -22.16 -4.01
C VAL A 469 20.16 -22.90 -3.55
N ILE A 470 20.99 -23.32 -4.51
CA ILE A 470 22.18 -24.10 -4.22
C ILE A 470 23.40 -23.20 -4.37
N GLN A 471 24.12 -23.02 -3.27
CA GLN A 471 25.36 -22.26 -3.26
C GLN A 471 26.49 -23.10 -3.89
N SER A 472 26.53 -23.10 -5.21
CA SER A 472 27.33 -24.03 -6.02
C SER A 472 28.69 -23.50 -6.48
N SER A 473 29.10 -22.31 -6.04
CA SER A 473 30.41 -21.72 -6.37
C SER A 473 31.11 -21.14 -5.14
N THR A 474 32.41 -20.90 -5.27
CA THR A 474 33.24 -20.30 -4.20
C THR A 474 32.78 -18.90 -3.80
N ASP A 475 32.05 -18.21 -4.67
CA ASP A 475 31.52 -16.86 -4.44
C ASP A 475 30.01 -16.81 -4.14
N ALA A 476 29.34 -17.97 -4.00
CA ALA A 476 27.89 -18.07 -3.93
C ALA A 476 27.27 -17.36 -2.72
N ALA A 477 27.96 -17.30 -1.58
CA ALA A 477 27.49 -16.57 -0.39
C ALA A 477 27.29 -15.06 -0.66
N TYR A 478 27.95 -14.52 -1.68
CA TYR A 478 27.89 -13.10 -2.06
C TYR A 478 27.17 -12.88 -3.40
N LEU A 479 26.42 -13.88 -3.90
CA LEU A 479 25.90 -13.88 -5.27
C LEU A 479 25.20 -12.57 -5.68
N ALA A 480 24.18 -12.12 -4.95
CA ALA A 480 23.44 -10.90 -5.33
C ALA A 480 24.35 -9.66 -5.33
N ARG A 481 25.24 -9.55 -4.34
CA ARG A 481 26.19 -8.42 -4.24
C ARG A 481 27.21 -8.45 -5.36
N HIS A 482 27.70 -9.62 -5.73
CA HIS A 482 28.62 -9.76 -6.87
C HIS A 482 27.92 -9.52 -8.20
N VAL A 483 26.66 -9.95 -8.37
CA VAL A 483 25.85 -9.59 -9.54
C VAL A 483 25.72 -8.08 -9.66
N ALA A 484 25.41 -7.37 -8.58
CA ALA A 484 25.32 -5.91 -8.55
C ALA A 484 26.64 -5.24 -9.00
N LEU A 485 27.74 -5.58 -8.32
CA LEU A 485 29.05 -4.98 -8.58
C LEU A 485 29.59 -5.32 -9.97
N ARG A 486 29.47 -6.58 -10.40
CA ARG A 486 29.92 -7.01 -11.75
C ARG A 486 29.05 -6.43 -12.85
N SER A 487 27.82 -6.00 -12.55
CA SER A 487 26.93 -5.26 -13.44
C SER A 487 27.20 -3.75 -13.44
N ASN A 488 28.28 -3.29 -12.79
CA ASN A 488 28.71 -1.89 -12.68
C ASN A 488 27.73 -0.99 -11.90
N LEU A 489 26.94 -1.54 -10.98
CA LEU A 489 26.15 -0.72 -10.06
C LEU A 489 27.05 -0.07 -9.00
N PRO A 490 26.66 1.10 -8.44
CA PRO A 490 27.42 1.77 -7.39
C PRO A 490 27.69 0.87 -6.19
N VAL A 491 28.85 1.03 -5.57
CA VAL A 491 29.20 0.28 -4.34
C VAL A 491 28.22 0.56 -3.20
N SER A 492 27.52 1.69 -3.22
CA SER A 492 26.48 2.03 -2.24
C SER A 492 25.19 1.23 -2.40
N THR A 493 24.92 0.62 -3.56
CA THR A 493 23.67 -0.13 -3.82
C THR A 493 23.64 -1.44 -3.01
N PRO A 494 22.78 -1.60 -1.99
CA PRO A 494 22.67 -2.84 -1.23
C PRO A 494 22.23 -4.02 -2.11
N ALA A 495 22.54 -5.23 -1.64
CA ALA A 495 22.12 -6.45 -2.31
C ALA A 495 21.86 -7.59 -1.33
N VAL A 496 20.87 -8.44 -1.62
CA VAL A 496 20.52 -9.60 -0.80
C VAL A 496 20.27 -10.84 -1.67
N THR A 497 20.86 -11.97 -1.25
CA THR A 497 20.57 -13.28 -1.83
C THR A 497 19.48 -13.95 -1.01
N ILE A 498 18.42 -14.43 -1.65
CA ILE A 498 17.26 -15.06 -0.99
C ILE A 498 17.06 -16.49 -1.50
N ASN A 499 16.40 -17.31 -0.68
CA ASN A 499 16.07 -18.70 -1.02
C ASN A 499 14.64 -19.04 -0.59
N ARG A 500 13.78 -19.27 -1.58
CA ARG A 500 12.47 -19.93 -1.46
C ARG A 500 12.38 -21.09 -2.46
N LEU A 501 13.42 -21.91 -2.53
CA LEU A 501 13.62 -22.99 -3.50
C LEU A 501 13.19 -22.56 -4.94
N CYS A 502 12.35 -23.34 -5.61
CA CYS A 502 11.84 -23.11 -6.96
C CYS A 502 11.12 -21.75 -7.12
N GLY A 503 10.63 -21.17 -6.02
CA GLY A 503 9.94 -19.88 -5.99
C GLY A 503 10.87 -18.67 -5.84
N SER A 504 12.20 -18.86 -5.72
CA SER A 504 13.12 -17.76 -5.36
C SER A 504 13.10 -16.59 -6.35
N GLY A 505 12.99 -16.85 -7.65
CA GLY A 505 12.91 -15.79 -8.66
C GLY A 505 11.57 -15.03 -8.69
N PHE A 506 10.48 -15.62 -8.18
CA PHE A 506 9.24 -14.90 -7.91
C PHE A 506 9.35 -14.12 -6.60
N GLU A 507 9.95 -14.72 -5.57
CA GLU A 507 10.14 -14.09 -4.26
C GLU A 507 10.99 -12.83 -4.39
N SER A 508 12.03 -12.81 -5.24
CA SER A 508 12.85 -11.61 -5.46
C SER A 508 12.03 -10.46 -6.02
N LEU A 509 11.14 -10.76 -6.96
CA LEU A 509 10.20 -9.79 -7.53
C LEU A 509 9.20 -9.30 -6.47
N ILE A 510 8.68 -10.19 -5.61
CA ILE A 510 7.76 -9.82 -4.52
C ILE A 510 8.46 -8.94 -3.48
N GLN A 511 9.71 -9.23 -3.11
CA GLN A 511 10.45 -8.39 -2.18
C GLN A 511 10.78 -7.03 -2.79
N GLY A 512 11.15 -6.97 -4.08
CA GLY A 512 11.36 -5.69 -4.77
C GLY A 512 10.07 -4.87 -4.87
N TYR A 513 8.92 -5.51 -5.13
CA TYR A 513 7.61 -4.88 -5.06
C TYR A 513 7.33 -4.28 -3.67
N ARG A 514 7.67 -5.02 -2.60
CA ARG A 514 7.47 -4.55 -1.21
C ARG A 514 8.38 -3.37 -0.85
N GLU A 515 9.66 -3.41 -1.20
CA GLU A 515 10.57 -2.28 -0.98
C GLU A 515 10.06 -1.01 -1.68
N ILE A 516 9.53 -1.17 -2.90
CA ILE A 516 8.90 -0.06 -3.63
C ILE A 516 7.66 0.44 -2.89
N VAL A 517 6.67 -0.41 -2.59
CA VAL A 517 5.42 0.00 -1.90
C VAL A 517 5.70 0.63 -0.52
N CYS A 518 6.71 0.16 0.20
CA CYS A 518 7.15 0.73 1.48
C CYS A 518 7.93 2.05 1.33
N LYS A 519 8.19 2.51 0.10
CA LYS A 519 9.01 3.70 -0.23
C LYS A 519 10.47 3.60 0.22
N ASP A 520 10.97 2.38 0.42
CA ASP A 520 12.38 2.10 0.71
C ASP A 520 13.22 2.09 -0.58
N SER A 521 12.58 1.93 -1.75
CA SER A 521 13.23 1.96 -3.06
C SER A 521 12.31 2.51 -4.14
N LYS A 522 12.89 3.06 -5.21
CA LYS A 522 12.19 3.53 -6.41
C LYS A 522 12.40 2.60 -7.60
N VAL A 523 13.61 2.04 -7.76
CA VAL A 523 13.99 1.11 -8.82
C VAL A 523 14.80 -0.05 -8.24
N VAL A 524 14.35 -1.29 -8.49
CA VAL A 524 14.95 -2.50 -7.91
C VAL A 524 15.31 -3.50 -9.00
N LEU A 525 16.55 -3.98 -9.00
CA LEU A 525 16.96 -5.11 -9.83
C LEU A 525 16.63 -6.42 -9.11
N THR A 526 15.72 -7.21 -9.67
CA THR A 526 15.33 -8.52 -9.14
C THR A 526 15.74 -9.63 -10.09
N GLY A 527 15.88 -10.87 -9.60
CA GLY A 527 16.17 -11.99 -10.47
C GLY A 527 16.44 -13.29 -9.73
N GLY A 528 16.84 -14.31 -10.48
CA GLY A 528 17.28 -15.58 -9.94
C GLY A 528 18.34 -16.21 -10.83
N ALA A 529 19.30 -16.90 -10.22
CA ALA A 529 20.34 -17.63 -10.93
C ALA A 529 20.63 -18.97 -10.25
N GLU A 530 20.82 -19.99 -11.07
CA GLU A 530 21.20 -21.33 -10.62
C GLU A 530 22.22 -21.94 -11.59
N SER A 531 23.23 -22.62 -11.03
CA SER A 531 24.16 -23.44 -11.77
C SER A 531 24.20 -24.80 -11.07
N MET A 532 23.32 -25.69 -11.52
CA MET A 532 23.15 -27.02 -10.95
C MET A 532 24.33 -27.92 -11.36
N SER A 533 24.94 -27.68 -12.52
CA SER A 533 26.16 -28.38 -12.97
C SER A 533 27.37 -28.17 -12.04
N GLN A 534 27.42 -27.06 -11.30
CA GLN A 534 28.52 -26.75 -10.39
C GLN A 534 28.28 -27.23 -8.95
N CYS A 535 27.17 -27.90 -8.65
CA CYS A 535 26.89 -28.35 -7.29
C CYS A 535 28.02 -29.24 -6.75
N PRO A 536 28.60 -28.91 -5.58
CA PRO A 536 29.74 -29.64 -5.07
C PRO A 536 29.34 -30.99 -4.45
N PHE A 537 30.32 -31.89 -4.36
CA PHE A 537 30.27 -32.95 -3.37
C PHE A 537 30.70 -32.40 -2.00
N VAL A 538 29.96 -32.74 -0.95
CA VAL A 538 30.18 -32.28 0.43
C VAL A 538 30.68 -33.45 1.28
N VAL A 539 31.81 -33.25 1.96
CA VAL A 539 32.29 -34.17 3.01
C VAL A 539 31.91 -33.58 4.37
N ARG A 540 30.92 -34.20 5.02
CA ARG A 540 30.49 -33.83 6.37
C ARG A 540 31.52 -34.34 7.39
N GLU A 541 31.58 -33.69 8.57
CA GLU A 541 32.49 -34.03 9.69
C GLU A 541 34.00 -33.79 9.45
N GLY A 542 34.44 -33.56 8.21
CA GLY A 542 35.86 -33.42 7.86
C GLY A 542 36.63 -32.34 8.64
N ARG A 543 35.95 -31.29 9.13
CA ARG A 543 36.56 -30.23 9.96
C ARG A 543 37.15 -30.75 11.28
N TRP A 544 36.54 -31.78 11.87
CA TRP A 544 36.91 -32.31 13.19
C TRP A 544 37.75 -33.59 13.11
N GLY A 545 38.14 -33.99 11.90
CA GLY A 545 38.83 -35.23 11.62
C GLY A 545 37.86 -36.39 11.34
N ILE A 546 38.27 -37.26 10.43
CA ILE A 546 37.57 -38.51 10.12
C ILE A 546 38.30 -39.64 10.83
N LYS A 547 37.58 -40.53 11.52
CA LYS A 547 38.17 -41.64 12.27
C LYS A 547 38.99 -42.55 11.34
N TYR A 548 40.15 -43.03 11.83
CA TYR A 548 40.97 -44.01 11.09
C TYR A 548 40.11 -45.22 10.68
N GLY A 549 40.22 -45.61 9.40
CA GLY A 549 39.45 -46.72 8.82
C GLY A 549 38.03 -46.36 8.33
N VAL A 550 37.53 -45.14 8.60
CA VAL A 550 36.26 -44.66 8.05
C VAL A 550 36.51 -43.94 6.72
N GLN A 551 35.85 -44.39 5.66
CA GLN A 551 35.88 -43.68 4.37
C GLN A 551 34.91 -42.48 4.44
N PRO A 552 35.37 -41.25 4.16
CA PRO A 552 34.48 -40.10 4.14
C PRO A 552 33.42 -40.26 3.05
N ARG A 553 32.16 -40.05 3.43
CA ARG A 553 31.06 -39.99 2.47
C ARG A 553 31.13 -38.67 1.70
N MET A 554 31.36 -38.76 0.39
CA MET A 554 31.15 -37.63 -0.52
C MET A 554 29.68 -37.56 -0.87
N GLU A 555 28.98 -36.58 -0.31
CA GLU A 555 27.55 -36.38 -0.50
C GLU A 555 27.29 -35.42 -1.66
N ASP A 556 26.49 -35.83 -2.64
CA ASP A 556 26.07 -34.95 -3.74
C ASP A 556 25.07 -33.89 -3.21
N SER A 557 25.47 -32.62 -3.21
CA SER A 557 24.62 -31.52 -2.71
C SER A 557 23.41 -31.24 -3.60
N LEU A 558 23.49 -31.54 -4.90
CA LEU A 558 22.37 -31.40 -5.82
C LEU A 558 21.31 -32.45 -5.50
N TYR A 559 21.73 -33.72 -5.41
CA TYR A 559 20.83 -34.81 -5.07
C TYR A 559 20.12 -34.59 -3.74
N THR A 560 20.86 -34.17 -2.71
CA THR A 560 20.29 -33.94 -1.38
C THR A 560 19.34 -32.75 -1.30
N THR A 561 19.58 -31.68 -2.08
CA THR A 561 18.65 -30.54 -2.18
C THR A 561 17.30 -30.94 -2.77
N LEU A 562 17.27 -31.95 -3.63
CA LEU A 562 16.04 -32.45 -4.28
C LEU A 562 15.29 -33.52 -3.46
N ILE A 563 15.68 -33.70 -2.19
CA ILE A 563 15.01 -34.59 -1.23
C ILE A 563 14.60 -33.78 -0.02
N ASP A 564 13.30 -33.64 0.18
CA ASP A 564 12.77 -33.06 1.40
C ASP A 564 13.01 -34.02 2.56
N GLN A 565 13.64 -33.55 3.63
CA GLN A 565 13.94 -34.37 4.80
C GLN A 565 12.77 -34.44 5.79
N TYR A 566 11.72 -33.62 5.61
CA TYR A 566 10.60 -33.50 6.55
C TYR A 566 9.26 -33.96 5.93
N PRO A 567 8.41 -34.70 6.69
CA PRO A 567 8.72 -35.35 7.97
C PRO A 567 9.64 -36.57 7.81
N ALA A 568 9.83 -37.06 6.58
CA ALA A 568 10.74 -38.13 6.23
C ALA A 568 11.36 -37.90 4.84
N PRO A 569 12.57 -38.43 4.57
CA PRO A 569 13.26 -38.26 3.29
C PRO A 569 12.39 -38.63 2.08
N THR A 570 11.95 -37.62 1.33
CA THR A 570 11.02 -37.74 0.21
C THR A 570 11.58 -36.98 -1.00
N PRO A 571 12.04 -37.68 -2.05
CA PRO A 571 12.44 -37.04 -3.30
C PRO A 571 11.29 -36.24 -3.91
N MET A 572 11.60 -35.12 -4.55
CA MET A 572 10.57 -34.28 -5.21
C MET A 572 9.72 -35.07 -6.22
N GLY A 573 10.32 -36.01 -6.95
CA GLY A 573 9.59 -36.90 -7.85
C GLY A 573 8.58 -37.81 -7.14
N VAL A 574 8.85 -38.24 -5.91
CA VAL A 574 7.87 -39.01 -5.11
C VAL A 574 6.66 -38.15 -4.74
N THR A 575 6.85 -36.85 -4.49
CA THR A 575 5.71 -35.93 -4.24
C THR A 575 4.82 -35.79 -5.49
N ALA A 576 5.42 -35.84 -6.68
CA ALA A 576 4.70 -35.83 -7.96
C ALA A 576 3.95 -37.15 -8.20
N GLU A 577 4.52 -38.29 -7.80
CA GLU A 577 3.83 -39.58 -7.81
C GLU A 577 2.64 -39.62 -6.85
N ASN A 578 2.74 -38.94 -5.70
CA ASN A 578 1.64 -38.85 -4.74
C ASN A 578 0.47 -38.06 -5.34
N LEU A 579 0.76 -36.93 -6.00
CA LEU A 579 -0.27 -36.17 -6.73
C LEU A 579 -0.87 -36.96 -7.89
N ALA A 580 -0.07 -37.73 -8.62
CA ALA A 580 -0.59 -38.60 -9.67
C ALA A 580 -1.64 -39.57 -9.12
N SER A 581 -1.35 -40.19 -7.97
CA SER A 581 -2.29 -41.08 -7.30
C SER A 581 -3.53 -40.35 -6.75
N GLU A 582 -3.39 -39.18 -6.12
CA GLU A 582 -4.51 -38.44 -5.51
C GLU A 582 -5.47 -37.85 -6.54
N TYR A 583 -4.97 -37.53 -7.74
CA TYR A 583 -5.74 -36.90 -8.82
C TYR A 583 -6.05 -37.84 -9.98
N SER A 584 -5.78 -39.14 -9.83
CA SER A 584 -5.97 -40.17 -10.87
C SER A 584 -5.36 -39.73 -12.20
N ILE A 585 -4.08 -39.35 -12.16
CA ILE A 585 -3.31 -38.98 -13.35
C ILE A 585 -2.47 -40.19 -13.76
N ASP A 586 -2.67 -40.66 -14.97
CA ASP A 586 -1.95 -41.82 -15.48
C ASP A 586 -0.66 -41.43 -16.24
N ARG A 587 0.10 -42.47 -16.60
CA ARG A 587 1.36 -42.32 -17.32
C ARG A 587 1.17 -41.77 -18.74
N GLU A 588 0.07 -42.13 -19.40
CA GLU A 588 -0.20 -41.72 -20.77
C GLU A 588 -0.52 -40.22 -20.84
N GLU A 589 -1.32 -39.71 -19.89
CA GLU A 589 -1.55 -38.28 -19.70
C GLU A 589 -0.23 -37.53 -19.48
N CYS A 590 0.66 -38.08 -18.65
CA CYS A 590 1.96 -37.46 -18.37
C CYS A 590 2.86 -37.39 -19.62
N ASP A 591 2.92 -38.46 -20.39
CA ASP A 591 3.76 -38.54 -21.59
C ASP A 591 3.19 -37.67 -22.72
N LYS A 592 1.85 -37.63 -22.89
CA LYS A 592 1.20 -36.75 -23.89
C LYS A 592 1.53 -35.27 -23.65
N TRP A 593 1.43 -34.82 -22.39
CA TRP A 593 1.75 -33.43 -22.07
C TRP A 593 3.25 -33.13 -22.20
N ALA A 594 4.13 -34.08 -21.86
CA ALA A 594 5.57 -33.90 -22.08
C ALA A 594 5.91 -33.66 -23.56
N VAL A 595 5.33 -34.44 -24.46
CA VAL A 595 5.44 -34.23 -25.91
C VAL A 595 4.89 -32.86 -26.32
N GLU A 596 3.73 -32.49 -25.79
CA GLU A 596 3.09 -31.20 -26.08
C GLU A 596 3.97 -30.02 -25.64
N SER A 597 4.56 -30.07 -24.45
CA SER A 597 5.47 -29.02 -23.95
C SER A 597 6.67 -28.81 -24.88
N HIS A 598 7.29 -29.91 -25.35
CA HIS A 598 8.36 -29.82 -26.36
C HIS A 598 7.87 -29.24 -27.69
N LYS A 599 6.72 -29.71 -28.21
CA LYS A 599 6.14 -29.21 -29.47
C LYS A 599 5.85 -27.71 -29.41
N ARG A 600 5.23 -27.24 -28.32
CA ARG A 600 4.93 -25.83 -28.09
C ARG A 600 6.20 -24.99 -28.01
N TRP A 601 7.26 -25.50 -27.37
CA TRP A 601 8.55 -24.80 -27.36
C TRP A 601 9.14 -24.66 -28.77
N PHE A 602 9.18 -25.74 -29.58
CA PHE A 602 9.71 -25.66 -30.95
C PHE A 602 8.91 -24.68 -31.80
N ALA A 603 7.57 -24.75 -31.74
CA ALA A 603 6.71 -23.82 -32.45
C ALA A 603 6.92 -22.37 -32.01
N ALA A 604 7.11 -22.12 -30.71
CA ALA A 604 7.39 -20.79 -30.18
C ALA A 604 8.78 -20.28 -30.62
N ASN A 605 9.79 -21.14 -30.58
CA ASN A 605 11.16 -20.80 -30.98
C ASN A 605 11.25 -20.50 -32.48
N GLU A 606 10.60 -21.29 -33.33
CA GLU A 606 10.52 -21.06 -34.79
C GLU A 606 9.79 -19.75 -35.13
N ASN A 607 8.94 -19.24 -34.24
CA ASN A 607 8.21 -17.98 -34.37
C ASN A 607 8.83 -16.80 -33.59
N ASP A 608 10.12 -16.89 -33.24
CA ASP A 608 10.87 -15.85 -32.51
C ASP A 608 10.17 -15.42 -31.20
N ALA A 609 9.50 -16.34 -30.48
CA ALA A 609 8.80 -16.00 -29.24
C ALA A 609 9.76 -15.60 -28.10
N PHE A 610 10.99 -16.13 -28.10
CA PHE A 610 11.98 -15.91 -27.03
C PHE A 610 13.05 -14.86 -27.36
N LYS A 611 12.98 -14.25 -28.54
CA LYS A 611 14.00 -13.34 -29.04
C LYS A 611 14.21 -12.12 -28.15
N ASP A 612 13.13 -11.57 -27.61
CA ASP A 612 13.18 -10.36 -26.79
C ASP A 612 13.64 -10.65 -25.35
N GLU A 613 13.45 -11.87 -24.85
CA GLU A 613 13.84 -12.26 -23.49
C GLU A 613 15.26 -12.82 -23.41
N ILE A 614 15.76 -13.56 -24.41
CA ILE A 614 17.08 -14.20 -24.34
C ILE A 614 18.21 -13.18 -24.55
N VAL A 615 19.26 -13.26 -23.73
CA VAL A 615 20.58 -12.70 -24.03
C VAL A 615 21.54 -13.82 -24.39
N GLY A 616 22.26 -13.65 -25.51
CA GLY A 616 23.28 -14.60 -25.96
C GLY A 616 24.53 -14.58 -25.08
N ILE A 617 25.12 -15.76 -24.87
CA ILE A 617 26.34 -15.96 -24.10
C ILE A 617 27.46 -16.40 -25.05
N GLU A 618 28.56 -15.66 -25.07
CA GLU A 618 29.76 -16.08 -25.78
C GLU A 618 30.49 -17.19 -25.01
N ILE A 619 30.57 -18.37 -25.61
CA ILE A 619 31.30 -19.52 -25.06
C ILE A 619 32.63 -19.66 -25.82
N ASN A 620 33.73 -19.38 -25.12
CA ASN A 620 35.07 -19.54 -25.65
C ASN A 620 35.54 -20.98 -25.49
N SER A 621 35.99 -21.59 -26.59
CA SER A 621 36.54 -22.94 -26.60
C SER A 621 37.84 -22.99 -27.41
N ARG A 622 38.58 -24.10 -27.31
CA ARG A 622 39.76 -24.35 -28.17
C ARG A 622 39.43 -24.33 -29.67
N LYS A 623 38.16 -24.53 -30.05
CA LYS A 623 37.68 -24.52 -31.44
C LYS A 623 37.19 -23.13 -31.90
N GLY A 624 37.31 -22.11 -31.06
CA GLY A 624 36.80 -20.76 -31.29
C GLY A 624 35.66 -20.37 -30.34
N THR A 625 35.15 -19.16 -30.55
CA THR A 625 34.00 -18.59 -29.82
C THR A 625 32.70 -18.97 -30.53
N ARG A 626 31.71 -19.43 -29.77
CA ARG A 626 30.34 -19.65 -30.27
C ARG A 626 29.34 -18.87 -29.43
N MET A 627 28.25 -18.43 -30.06
CA MET A 627 27.12 -17.84 -29.35
C MET A 627 26.20 -18.95 -28.81
N PHE A 628 25.78 -18.82 -27.56
CA PHE A 628 24.78 -19.65 -26.93
C PHE A 628 23.55 -18.81 -26.61
N ASP A 629 22.51 -18.94 -27.44
CA ASP A 629 21.31 -18.10 -27.45
C ASP A 629 20.02 -18.91 -27.63
N THR A 630 20.10 -20.24 -27.54
CA THR A 630 18.97 -21.15 -27.69
C THR A 630 19.01 -22.18 -26.57
N ASP A 631 17.85 -22.49 -25.97
CA ASP A 631 17.74 -23.49 -24.90
C ASP A 631 18.22 -24.87 -25.39
N GLU A 632 19.03 -25.57 -24.58
CA GLU A 632 19.77 -26.77 -25.00
C GLU A 632 19.00 -28.09 -24.77
N THR A 633 18.00 -28.06 -23.88
CA THR A 633 17.22 -29.22 -23.43
C THR A 633 16.11 -29.71 -24.36
N PRO A 634 15.45 -28.87 -25.19
CA PRO A 634 14.34 -29.32 -26.04
C PRO A 634 14.73 -30.39 -27.07
N ARG A 635 13.83 -31.35 -27.31
CA ARG A 635 14.07 -32.52 -28.18
C ARG A 635 13.02 -32.64 -29.28
N LYS A 636 13.42 -32.43 -30.54
CA LYS A 636 12.52 -32.30 -31.71
C LYS A 636 11.75 -33.58 -32.04
N ASP A 637 12.42 -34.72 -31.93
CA ASP A 637 11.89 -36.03 -32.33
C ASP A 637 11.23 -36.78 -31.16
N THR A 638 10.69 -36.05 -30.18
CA THR A 638 10.00 -36.65 -29.03
C THR A 638 8.56 -36.99 -29.41
N ASP A 639 8.20 -38.27 -29.34
CA ASP A 639 6.82 -38.74 -29.45
C ASP A 639 6.45 -39.68 -28.29
N VAL A 640 5.14 -39.94 -28.14
CA VAL A 640 4.60 -40.75 -27.05
C VAL A 640 5.09 -42.21 -27.14
N GLU A 641 5.25 -42.76 -28.34
CA GLU A 641 5.70 -44.15 -28.55
C GLU A 641 7.17 -44.36 -28.13
N ILE A 642 8.00 -43.33 -28.29
CA ILE A 642 9.41 -43.31 -27.89
C ILE A 642 9.50 -43.17 -26.37
N ILE A 643 8.82 -42.18 -25.78
CA ILE A 643 8.99 -41.89 -24.35
C ILE A 643 8.24 -42.87 -23.44
N SER A 644 7.17 -43.52 -23.91
CA SER A 644 6.44 -44.55 -23.16
C SER A 644 7.32 -45.75 -22.79
N LYS A 645 8.39 -46.01 -23.55
CA LYS A 645 9.39 -47.07 -23.27
C LYS A 645 10.32 -46.74 -22.10
N LEU A 646 10.34 -45.49 -21.63
CA LEU A 646 11.18 -45.08 -20.51
C LEU A 646 10.63 -45.63 -19.20
N LYS A 647 11.55 -46.12 -18.36
CA LYS A 647 11.24 -46.64 -17.03
C LYS A 647 10.92 -45.50 -16.06
N ALA A 648 9.97 -45.74 -15.17
CA ALA A 648 9.73 -44.88 -14.03
C ALA A 648 10.97 -44.80 -13.12
N ILE A 649 11.23 -43.60 -12.58
CA ILE A 649 12.47 -43.34 -11.81
C ILE A 649 12.25 -43.51 -10.30
N PHE A 650 11.09 -43.10 -9.80
CA PHE A 650 10.87 -42.94 -8.36
C PHE A 650 10.07 -44.06 -7.72
N LYS A 651 9.22 -44.77 -8.49
CA LYS A 651 8.45 -45.94 -8.04
C LYS A 651 8.42 -47.01 -9.14
N PRO A 652 8.43 -48.32 -8.83
CA PRO A 652 8.43 -49.41 -9.81
C PRO A 652 7.30 -49.38 -10.84
N ASP A 653 6.13 -48.83 -10.46
CA ASP A 653 4.96 -48.62 -11.32
C ASP A 653 4.53 -47.14 -11.35
N GLY A 654 5.51 -46.24 -11.18
CA GLY A 654 5.27 -44.80 -11.15
C GLY A 654 4.96 -44.22 -12.54
N VAL A 655 4.39 -43.01 -12.54
CA VAL A 655 4.13 -42.26 -13.78
C VAL A 655 5.32 -41.38 -14.20
N THR A 656 6.26 -41.11 -13.30
CA THR A 656 7.34 -40.13 -13.49
C THR A 656 8.58 -40.75 -14.11
N THR A 657 9.02 -40.21 -15.25
CA THR A 657 10.21 -40.61 -16.02
C THR A 657 11.11 -39.42 -16.31
N ALA A 658 12.26 -39.67 -16.93
CA ALA A 658 13.17 -38.62 -17.39
C ALA A 658 12.59 -37.74 -18.51
N ALA A 659 11.53 -38.17 -19.20
CA ALA A 659 10.92 -37.40 -20.28
C ALA A 659 9.76 -36.51 -19.82
N ASN A 660 9.11 -36.86 -18.70
CA ASN A 660 7.97 -36.12 -18.16
C ASN A 660 8.27 -35.46 -16.80
N ALA A 661 9.55 -35.35 -16.47
CA ALA A 661 10.09 -34.52 -15.40
C ALA A 661 11.00 -33.45 -16.01
N SER A 662 11.05 -32.27 -15.39
CA SER A 662 11.93 -31.20 -15.85
C SER A 662 13.40 -31.61 -15.72
N GLY A 663 14.21 -31.16 -16.69
CA GLY A 663 15.66 -31.38 -16.65
C GLY A 663 16.36 -30.54 -15.58
N ILE A 664 17.45 -31.10 -15.04
CA ILE A 664 18.44 -30.34 -14.27
C ILE A 664 19.17 -29.42 -15.26
N THR A 665 19.20 -28.12 -14.96
CA THR A 665 19.73 -27.11 -15.89
C THR A 665 20.43 -25.96 -15.18
N ASP A 666 21.18 -25.20 -15.97
CA ASP A 666 21.85 -23.97 -15.55
C ASP A 666 21.21 -22.77 -16.25
N GLY A 667 21.04 -21.66 -15.53
CA GLY A 667 20.48 -20.44 -16.12
C GLY A 667 20.25 -19.31 -15.13
N ALA A 668 19.98 -18.13 -15.68
CA ALA A 668 19.58 -16.95 -14.90
C ALA A 668 18.55 -16.10 -15.62
N ALA A 669 17.77 -15.34 -14.85
CA ALA A 669 16.87 -14.31 -15.35
C ALA A 669 16.83 -13.12 -14.40
N SER A 670 16.70 -11.93 -14.97
CA SER A 670 16.62 -10.64 -14.27
C SER A 670 15.39 -9.87 -14.73
N VAL A 671 14.72 -9.21 -13.78
CA VAL A 671 13.55 -8.36 -13.98
C VAL A 671 13.76 -7.08 -13.18
N ILE A 672 13.60 -5.92 -13.81
CA ILE A 672 13.75 -4.62 -13.13
C ILE A 672 12.38 -4.04 -12.86
N LEU A 673 12.17 -3.66 -11.60
CA LEU A 673 10.95 -3.04 -11.11
C LEU A 673 11.16 -1.55 -10.91
N ALA A 674 10.12 -0.75 -11.14
CA ALA A 674 10.11 0.67 -10.86
C ALA A 674 8.76 1.13 -10.32
N SER A 675 8.80 2.08 -9.39
CA SER A 675 7.64 2.87 -8.98
C SER A 675 7.10 3.71 -10.14
N GLU A 676 5.83 4.09 -10.09
CA GLU A 676 5.22 5.00 -11.08
C GLU A 676 5.96 6.34 -11.18
N GLU A 677 6.43 6.85 -10.05
CA GLU A 677 7.22 8.07 -9.93
C GLU A 677 8.56 7.92 -10.65
N ALA A 678 9.25 6.79 -10.45
CA ALA A 678 10.52 6.51 -11.13
C ALA A 678 10.34 6.33 -12.64
N VAL A 679 9.24 5.72 -13.08
CA VAL A 679 8.90 5.62 -14.51
C VAL A 679 8.84 7.00 -15.16
N LYS A 680 8.20 7.97 -14.48
CA LYS A 680 8.09 9.36 -14.95
C LYS A 680 9.43 10.10 -14.84
N GLU A 681 10.07 10.03 -13.66
CA GLU A 681 11.31 10.76 -13.33
C GLU A 681 12.46 10.37 -14.27
N TYR A 682 12.64 9.06 -14.49
CA TYR A 682 13.74 8.53 -15.31
C TYR A 682 13.32 8.17 -16.74
N LYS A 683 12.08 8.48 -17.13
CA LYS A 683 11.53 8.20 -18.48
C LYS A 683 11.67 6.72 -18.87
N LEU A 684 11.36 5.84 -17.93
CA LEU A 684 11.42 4.39 -18.15
C LEU A 684 10.25 3.97 -19.05
N THR A 685 10.44 2.89 -19.82
CA THR A 685 9.35 2.28 -20.59
C THR A 685 8.70 1.18 -19.75
N PRO A 686 7.50 1.37 -19.22
CA PRO A 686 6.81 0.31 -18.48
C PRO A 686 6.31 -0.77 -19.45
N LEU A 687 6.60 -2.04 -19.15
CA LEU A 687 6.25 -3.19 -19.97
C LEU A 687 4.98 -3.88 -19.44
N ALA A 688 4.89 -4.04 -18.13
CA ALA A 688 3.76 -4.62 -17.43
C ALA A 688 3.65 -4.03 -16.02
N LYS A 689 2.46 -4.06 -15.43
CA LYS A 689 2.17 -3.71 -14.05
C LYS A 689 2.02 -4.97 -13.20
N ILE A 690 2.56 -4.98 -11.99
CA ILE A 690 2.29 -6.04 -11.01
C ILE A 690 1.00 -5.70 -10.27
N ILE A 691 -0.03 -6.55 -10.43
CA ILE A 691 -1.37 -6.34 -9.85
C ILE A 691 -1.47 -6.95 -8.47
N SER A 692 -1.01 -8.20 -8.33
CA SER A 692 -1.07 -8.90 -7.05
C SER A 692 -0.09 -10.06 -6.99
N TYR A 693 0.11 -10.56 -5.78
CA TYR A 693 0.85 -11.80 -5.54
C TYR A 693 0.34 -12.51 -4.28
N HIS A 694 0.60 -13.81 -4.19
CA HIS A 694 0.36 -14.57 -2.98
C HIS A 694 1.33 -15.75 -2.85
N VAL A 695 1.63 -16.10 -1.60
CA VAL A 695 2.46 -17.24 -1.23
C VAL A 695 1.64 -18.07 -0.23
N ALA A 696 1.62 -19.39 -0.41
CA ALA A 696 0.85 -20.30 0.42
C ALA A 696 1.68 -21.52 0.81
N GLY A 697 1.45 -22.04 2.02
CA GLY A 697 1.96 -23.35 2.46
C GLY A 697 0.96 -24.47 2.14
N VAL A 698 1.46 -25.67 1.89
CA VAL A 698 0.71 -26.92 1.70
C VAL A 698 1.48 -28.06 2.34
N GLU A 699 0.87 -29.24 2.41
CA GLU A 699 1.54 -30.43 2.92
C GLU A 699 2.78 -30.78 2.06
N PRO A 700 3.99 -30.95 2.65
CA PRO A 700 5.22 -31.22 1.90
C PRO A 700 5.16 -32.47 1.01
N ARG A 701 4.46 -33.53 1.45
CA ARG A 701 4.31 -34.79 0.67
C ARG A 701 3.61 -34.60 -0.68
N VAL A 702 2.91 -33.48 -0.87
CA VAL A 702 2.18 -33.07 -2.07
C VAL A 702 2.52 -31.63 -2.47
N MET A 703 3.76 -31.18 -2.20
CA MET A 703 4.22 -29.80 -2.44
C MET A 703 3.85 -29.24 -3.82
N GLY A 704 3.77 -30.11 -4.83
CA GLY A 704 3.38 -29.78 -6.19
C GLY A 704 2.03 -29.06 -6.34
N ILE A 705 1.11 -29.21 -5.38
CA ILE A 705 -0.21 -28.55 -5.41
C ILE A 705 -0.17 -27.10 -4.92
N GLY A 706 0.95 -26.63 -4.38
CA GLY A 706 1.14 -25.27 -3.87
C GLY A 706 0.63 -24.14 -4.78
N PRO A 707 0.73 -24.22 -6.13
CA PRO A 707 0.13 -23.25 -7.03
C PRO A 707 -1.36 -23.01 -6.82
N VAL A 708 -2.14 -24.02 -6.42
CA VAL A 708 -3.60 -23.89 -6.28
C VAL A 708 -4.00 -22.82 -5.25
N PRO A 709 -3.58 -22.91 -3.97
CA PRO A 709 -3.88 -21.84 -3.01
C PRO A 709 -3.15 -20.53 -3.33
N ALA A 710 -1.95 -20.58 -3.92
CA ALA A 710 -1.21 -19.38 -4.32
C ALA A 710 -1.96 -18.56 -5.39
N MET A 711 -2.39 -19.20 -6.47
CA MET A 711 -3.14 -18.58 -7.57
C MET A 711 -4.49 -18.03 -7.07
N LYS A 712 -5.23 -18.82 -6.27
CA LYS A 712 -6.50 -18.36 -5.67
C LYS A 712 -6.31 -17.12 -4.79
N GLY A 713 -5.26 -17.09 -3.97
CA GLY A 713 -4.96 -15.95 -3.11
C GLY A 713 -4.52 -14.71 -3.89
N ALA A 714 -3.76 -14.88 -4.97
CA ALA A 714 -3.37 -13.77 -5.84
C ALA A 714 -4.59 -13.17 -6.57
N LEU A 715 -5.39 -14.02 -7.23
CA LEU A 715 -6.64 -13.60 -7.89
C LEU A 715 -7.61 -12.90 -6.93
N LYS A 716 -7.80 -13.44 -5.72
CA LYS A 716 -8.62 -12.82 -4.67
C LYS A 716 -8.12 -11.41 -4.31
N LYS A 717 -6.80 -11.23 -4.16
CA LYS A 717 -6.22 -9.90 -3.85
C LYS A 717 -6.37 -8.92 -5.01
N ALA A 718 -6.31 -9.39 -6.25
CA ALA A 718 -6.54 -8.57 -7.44
C ALA A 718 -8.02 -8.28 -7.70
N ASN A 719 -8.95 -8.92 -6.97
CA ASN A 719 -10.37 -8.94 -7.31
C ASN A 719 -10.62 -9.38 -8.78
N LEU A 720 -9.86 -10.38 -9.23
CA LEU A 720 -9.97 -10.95 -10.57
C LEU A 720 -10.38 -12.42 -10.50
N SER A 721 -11.02 -12.91 -11.55
CA SER A 721 -11.35 -14.32 -11.73
C SER A 721 -10.38 -15.00 -12.71
N LEU A 722 -10.34 -16.33 -12.66
CA LEU A 722 -9.41 -17.12 -13.48
C LEU A 722 -9.71 -17.00 -14.98
N ASP A 723 -10.98 -16.84 -15.37
CA ASP A 723 -11.43 -16.66 -16.76
C ASP A 723 -10.95 -15.35 -17.40
N GLN A 724 -10.65 -14.34 -16.57
CA GLN A 724 -10.05 -13.08 -17.03
C GLN A 724 -8.56 -13.22 -17.37
N MET A 725 -7.91 -14.34 -17.04
CA MET A 725 -6.51 -14.55 -17.38
C MET A 725 -6.39 -14.94 -18.85
N ASP A 726 -5.65 -14.16 -19.62
CA ASP A 726 -5.41 -14.41 -21.04
C ASP A 726 -4.26 -15.39 -21.28
N LEU A 727 -3.31 -15.41 -20.34
CA LEU A 727 -2.13 -16.26 -20.32
C LEU A 727 -1.91 -16.80 -18.91
N ILE A 728 -1.59 -18.08 -18.82
CA ILE A 728 -1.30 -18.76 -17.56
C ILE A 728 0.04 -19.47 -17.71
N GLU A 729 0.93 -19.34 -16.73
CA GLU A 729 2.13 -20.16 -16.63
C GLU A 729 2.17 -20.86 -15.28
N VAL A 730 2.21 -22.19 -15.29
CA VAL A 730 2.46 -23.00 -14.12
C VAL A 730 3.74 -23.79 -14.38
N ASN A 731 4.77 -23.53 -13.59
CA ASN A 731 6.06 -24.18 -13.77
C ASN A 731 5.92 -25.71 -13.78
N GLU A 732 6.44 -26.35 -14.83
CA GLU A 732 6.30 -27.79 -15.05
C GLU A 732 7.44 -28.57 -14.38
N ALA A 733 7.49 -28.58 -13.04
CA ALA A 733 8.54 -29.34 -12.34
C ALA A 733 8.44 -30.84 -12.68
N PHE A 734 7.21 -31.34 -12.70
CA PHE A 734 6.81 -32.67 -13.16
C PHE A 734 5.47 -32.57 -13.86
N THR A 735 5.23 -33.39 -14.89
CA THR A 735 3.95 -33.34 -15.59
C THR A 735 2.77 -33.70 -14.69
N SER A 736 2.89 -34.71 -13.82
CA SER A 736 1.79 -35.08 -12.91
C SER A 736 1.44 -33.95 -11.93
N GLN A 737 2.42 -33.18 -11.48
CA GLN A 737 2.21 -32.00 -10.67
C GLN A 737 1.45 -30.92 -11.45
N PHE A 738 1.90 -30.60 -12.66
CA PHE A 738 1.22 -29.62 -13.53
C PHE A 738 -0.23 -30.03 -13.78
N LEU A 739 -0.47 -31.29 -14.16
CA LEU A 739 -1.80 -31.81 -14.44
C LEU A 739 -2.71 -31.81 -13.19
N ALA A 740 -2.17 -32.06 -12.00
CA ALA A 740 -2.93 -31.97 -10.75
C ALA A 740 -3.40 -30.53 -10.46
N VAL A 741 -2.54 -29.53 -10.69
CA VAL A 741 -2.91 -28.11 -10.60
C VAL A 741 -3.96 -27.77 -11.65
N SER A 742 -3.74 -28.19 -12.90
CA SER A 742 -4.66 -27.96 -14.03
C SER A 742 -6.04 -28.55 -13.78
N LYS A 743 -6.14 -29.80 -13.32
CA LYS A 743 -7.41 -30.45 -12.93
C LYS A 743 -8.07 -29.73 -11.75
N SER A 744 -7.30 -29.31 -10.75
CA SER A 744 -7.82 -28.64 -9.54
C SER A 744 -8.43 -27.26 -9.81
N LEU A 745 -7.80 -26.48 -10.69
CA LEU A 745 -8.26 -25.13 -11.04
C LEU A 745 -9.12 -25.09 -12.30
N LYS A 746 -9.22 -26.22 -13.03
CA LYS A 746 -9.86 -26.31 -14.35
C LYS A 746 -9.24 -25.31 -15.33
N LEU A 747 -7.91 -25.33 -15.42
CA LEU A 747 -7.16 -24.42 -16.29
C LEU A 747 -7.51 -24.66 -17.76
N ASP A 748 -7.63 -23.58 -18.51
CA ASP A 748 -7.69 -23.61 -19.97
C ASP A 748 -6.28 -23.87 -20.52
N LEU A 749 -6.06 -25.07 -21.06
CA LEU A 749 -4.75 -25.51 -21.55
C LEU A 749 -4.31 -24.79 -22.84
N ASP A 750 -5.23 -24.13 -23.54
CA ASP A 750 -4.91 -23.30 -24.71
C ASP A 750 -4.36 -21.92 -24.29
N LYS A 751 -4.59 -21.54 -23.03
CA LYS A 751 -4.01 -20.34 -22.40
C LYS A 751 -2.83 -20.64 -21.47
N THR A 752 -2.60 -21.92 -21.14
CA THR A 752 -1.62 -22.33 -20.13
C THR A 752 -0.35 -22.88 -20.77
N ASN A 753 0.83 -22.37 -20.41
CA ASN A 753 2.14 -22.80 -20.94
C ASN A 753 2.15 -22.87 -22.47
N VAL A 754 1.68 -21.80 -23.13
CA VAL A 754 1.44 -21.77 -24.60
C VAL A 754 2.70 -21.90 -25.45
N HIS A 755 3.87 -21.65 -24.87
CA HIS A 755 5.18 -21.76 -25.52
C HIS A 755 6.03 -22.90 -24.92
N GLY A 756 5.37 -23.89 -24.32
CA GLY A 756 6.03 -24.96 -23.57
C GLY A 756 6.39 -24.50 -22.16
N GLY A 757 7.03 -25.39 -21.41
CA GLY A 757 7.45 -25.12 -20.04
C GLY A 757 8.69 -25.90 -19.64
N ALA A 758 8.89 -26.06 -18.33
CA ALA A 758 10.11 -26.61 -17.75
C ALA A 758 10.38 -28.09 -18.10
N ILE A 759 9.38 -28.85 -18.60
CA ILE A 759 9.66 -30.16 -19.20
C ILE A 759 10.54 -30.01 -20.44
N ALA A 760 10.24 -29.00 -21.29
CA ALA A 760 11.00 -28.75 -22.50
C ALA A 760 12.34 -28.06 -22.24
N ILE A 761 12.34 -26.98 -21.45
CA ILE A 761 13.51 -26.09 -21.29
C ILE A 761 14.31 -26.35 -20.00
N GLY A 762 13.81 -27.21 -19.11
CA GLY A 762 14.42 -27.50 -17.81
C GLY A 762 14.10 -26.49 -16.72
N HIS A 763 14.59 -26.77 -15.51
CA HIS A 763 14.21 -26.07 -14.29
C HIS A 763 15.43 -25.67 -13.44
N PRO A 764 16.13 -24.57 -13.78
CA PRO A 764 17.12 -23.98 -12.90
C PRO A 764 16.37 -23.32 -11.74
N LEU A 765 16.52 -23.90 -10.55
CA LEU A 765 15.59 -23.72 -9.43
C LEU A 765 15.26 -22.25 -9.15
N ALA A 766 16.25 -21.43 -8.78
CA ALA A 766 16.00 -20.02 -8.47
C ALA A 766 15.63 -19.16 -9.69
N ALA A 767 16.15 -19.46 -10.87
CA ALA A 767 15.95 -18.65 -12.08
C ALA A 767 14.56 -18.82 -12.71
N SER A 768 13.89 -19.94 -12.43
CA SER A 768 12.64 -20.31 -13.10
C SER A 768 11.51 -19.31 -12.88
N GLY A 769 11.36 -18.77 -11.67
CA GLY A 769 10.33 -17.76 -11.41
C GLY A 769 10.55 -16.47 -12.20
N SER A 770 11.78 -15.97 -12.23
CA SER A 770 12.13 -14.78 -13.02
C SER A 770 12.04 -15.03 -14.53
N ARG A 771 12.36 -16.25 -14.99
CA ARG A 771 12.14 -16.67 -16.39
C ARG A 771 10.66 -16.60 -16.76
N ILE A 772 9.77 -17.17 -15.94
CA ILE A 772 8.33 -17.17 -16.19
C ILE A 772 7.81 -15.74 -16.33
N ILE A 773 8.17 -14.87 -15.39
CA ILE A 773 7.75 -13.47 -15.42
C ILE A 773 8.26 -12.78 -16.68
N ALA A 774 9.55 -12.90 -16.99
CA ALA A 774 10.13 -12.31 -18.20
C ALA A 774 9.36 -12.78 -19.45
N HIS A 775 9.10 -14.08 -19.56
CA HIS A 775 8.36 -14.65 -20.67
C HIS A 775 6.94 -14.09 -20.79
N GLN A 776 6.19 -14.04 -19.68
CA GLN A 776 4.81 -13.56 -19.68
C GLN A 776 4.70 -12.08 -20.00
N VAL A 777 5.68 -11.26 -19.61
CA VAL A 777 5.75 -9.84 -20.00
C VAL A 777 5.82 -9.71 -21.53
N TYR A 778 6.77 -10.39 -22.18
CA TYR A 778 6.91 -10.30 -23.64
C TYR A 778 5.76 -10.97 -24.38
N ASN A 779 5.21 -12.05 -23.83
CA ASN A 779 4.06 -12.73 -24.42
C ASN A 779 2.81 -11.83 -24.39
N LEU A 780 2.54 -11.15 -23.28
CA LEU A 780 1.47 -10.16 -23.19
C LEU A 780 1.67 -9.04 -24.24
N LEU A 781 2.89 -8.49 -24.34
CA LEU A 781 3.20 -7.44 -25.31
C LEU A 781 2.99 -7.90 -26.76
N LYS A 782 3.54 -9.07 -27.13
CA LYS A 782 3.47 -9.61 -28.49
C LYS A 782 2.04 -9.99 -28.89
N THR A 783 1.26 -10.53 -27.98
CA THR A 783 -0.14 -10.95 -28.22
C THR A 783 -1.17 -9.86 -27.95
N LYS A 784 -0.77 -8.72 -27.39
CA LYS A 784 -1.63 -7.59 -26.97
C LYS A 784 -2.72 -7.98 -25.97
N LYS A 785 -2.59 -9.14 -25.34
CA LYS A 785 -3.44 -9.63 -24.25
C LYS A 785 -3.27 -8.77 -23.00
N LYS A 786 -4.20 -8.88 -22.05
CA LYS A 786 -4.29 -7.99 -20.90
C LYS A 786 -3.66 -8.59 -19.64
N TYR A 787 -4.13 -9.73 -19.18
CA TYR A 787 -3.70 -10.30 -17.89
C TYR A 787 -2.95 -11.61 -18.03
N ALA A 788 -1.90 -11.78 -17.24
CA ALA A 788 -1.20 -13.06 -17.09
C ALA A 788 -1.09 -13.48 -15.63
N LEU A 789 -1.29 -14.77 -15.38
CA LEU A 789 -1.13 -15.41 -14.06
C LEU A 789 0.03 -16.40 -14.11
N SER A 790 1.02 -16.21 -13.25
CA SER A 790 2.23 -17.02 -13.20
C SER A 790 2.37 -17.70 -11.84
N SER A 791 2.76 -18.98 -11.80
CA SER A 791 2.91 -19.71 -10.54
C SER A 791 3.94 -20.84 -10.59
N ALA A 792 4.47 -21.20 -9.43
CA ALA A 792 5.31 -22.38 -9.25
C ALA A 792 5.01 -23.09 -7.92
N CYS A 793 5.15 -24.42 -7.94
CA CYS A 793 5.27 -25.21 -6.72
C CYS A 793 6.67 -25.05 -6.12
N ILE A 794 6.81 -25.34 -4.83
CA ILE A 794 8.06 -25.14 -4.09
C ILE A 794 8.27 -26.32 -3.15
N GLY A 795 9.42 -26.98 -3.28
CA GLY A 795 9.83 -28.06 -2.36
C GLY A 795 9.78 -27.62 -0.90
N GLY A 796 9.45 -28.53 0.01
CA GLY A 796 9.11 -28.19 1.39
C GLY A 796 7.65 -27.81 1.62
N GLY A 797 6.80 -27.87 0.59
CA GLY A 797 5.34 -27.68 0.73
C GLY A 797 4.90 -26.22 0.64
N GLN A 798 5.22 -25.53 -0.45
CA GLN A 798 4.77 -24.15 -0.69
C GLN A 798 4.35 -23.93 -2.15
N GLY A 799 3.69 -22.81 -2.41
CA GLY A 799 3.44 -22.28 -3.74
C GLY A 799 3.46 -20.76 -3.75
N ILE A 800 3.74 -20.19 -4.93
CA ILE A 800 3.85 -18.75 -5.16
C ILE A 800 3.13 -18.40 -6.46
N ALA A 801 2.44 -17.26 -6.49
CA ALA A 801 1.78 -16.78 -7.69
C ALA A 801 1.84 -15.25 -7.80
N VAL A 802 1.90 -14.75 -9.04
CA VAL A 802 1.93 -13.33 -9.40
C VAL A 802 0.97 -13.09 -10.56
N VAL A 803 0.18 -12.01 -10.48
CA VAL A 803 -0.66 -11.49 -11.56
C VAL A 803 -0.04 -10.22 -12.11
N ILE A 804 0.14 -10.17 -13.43
CA ILE A 804 0.62 -8.98 -14.14
C ILE A 804 -0.39 -8.54 -15.20
N GLU A 805 -0.42 -7.24 -15.48
CA GLU A 805 -1.22 -6.61 -16.52
C GLU A 805 -0.30 -5.92 -17.54
N ARG A 806 -0.63 -6.02 -18.82
CA ARG A 806 0.06 -5.25 -19.88
C ARG A 806 -0.25 -3.76 -19.75
N VAL A 807 0.77 -2.91 -19.83
CA VAL A 807 0.60 -1.45 -19.90
C VAL A 807 0.10 -0.98 -21.26
#